data_AF-A0A8H6WUR1-F1
#
_entry.id   AF-A0A8H6WUR1-F1
#
_cell.length_a   1.000
_cell.length_b   1.000
_cell.length_c   1.000
_cell.angle_alpha   90.00
_cell.angle_beta   90.00
_cell.angle_gamma   90.00
#
_symmetry.space_group_name_H-M   'P 1'
#
loop_
_entity.id
_entity.type
_entity.pdbx_description
1 polymer ?
#
loop_
_entity_poly.entity_id
_entity_poly.type
_entity_poly.pdbx_seq_one_letter_code
_entity_poly.pdbx_strand_id
1 'polypeptide(L)'
;MRAQTISSSLSVRSLRRSAGLEKVLVNGYRGSMVCPDFYGESDTHKALAAFTEMLLDGHKCPNIDLEIARRIAISEYDKTRDTLELWRTDRELFISDILTRSKSIIPSPKVAKMDERSRQRNMVDDTFRTRVTFLSMVHLAWKDAAELFEYLAEKGLNTASAVERAYQKDHALLWRFMSVINRTQWMARKMWANFSQLVAASDHFKPLFRTWRDGTGLAHIDVDKTAMHERIRQGTCSILDEVVVNSISEKAPPVKGFFQGIHTGFSESPAEAKKFSAAVFDAMGDMAATYEFLDQLNVTPFGMNLEQYASILEAQMVDRKQMRSIMYFMDPAKLPTVAAEYWDQVGEVSRSIRQMEEAWARQTWRLSAEPLLKFIEAHQGPDGLKINPKSVPVIPLPLFNLMWLEVDLFLWLIAAQFDRQGEEGRVAREFGLFDPNDPKRPMASEFLLRSLDPELGIPVKPKTTPAPASYVQNIPVARAGESIVQSGFTYVSGSSGSAPKEKVKTRGAALAEKPKEDLEEEEEPPVLPEVLPTEFKIGKKVLKLFHRILEPPEEKKENAPAKGQVRWGDFENGMKRVGFQVVQTAGSSVRFDPPAATARPITFHRPHPDSILTPHAIKWVGARLKRTYGWTTETFKRGAGDEA
;
A
#
# COMPACT_ATOMS: atom_id res chain seq x y z
N MET A 1 -36.35 47.74 16.76
CA MET A 1 -35.13 48.45 16.31
C MET A 1 -34.56 49.25 17.47
N ARG A 2 -33.58 48.71 18.21
CA ARG A 2 -32.80 49.43 19.22
C ARG A 2 -31.42 48.77 19.35
N ALA A 3 -30.41 49.63 19.41
CA ALA A 3 -29.00 49.35 19.63
C ALA A 3 -28.70 49.01 21.10
N GLN A 4 -27.54 48.39 21.39
CA GLN A 4 -26.47 48.97 22.23
C GLN A 4 -25.40 47.95 22.64
N THR A 5 -24.15 48.42 22.54
CA THR A 5 -22.91 47.88 23.10
C THR A 5 -22.87 48.05 24.62
N ILE A 6 -22.48 47.04 25.41
CA ILE A 6 -21.90 47.22 26.75
C ILE A 6 -20.81 46.16 27.00
N SER A 7 -19.63 46.66 27.39
CA SER A 7 -18.49 45.96 28.00
C SER A 7 -18.72 45.82 29.51
N SER A 8 -18.31 44.70 30.12
CA SER A 8 -17.92 44.72 31.54
C SER A 8 -16.91 43.62 31.90
N SER A 9 -15.79 44.10 32.41
CA SER A 9 -14.77 43.40 33.18
C SER A 9 -15.28 43.05 34.58
N LEU A 10 -14.72 41.99 35.18
CA LEU A 10 -14.65 41.66 36.63
C LEU A 10 -13.99 40.27 36.72
N SER A 11 -13.07 39.90 37.62
CA SER A 11 -12.14 40.57 38.53
C SER A 11 -11.30 39.43 39.13
N VAL A 12 -9.98 39.62 39.22
CA VAL A 12 -9.04 38.71 39.88
C VAL A 12 -8.98 39.07 41.36
N ARG A 13 -9.28 38.11 42.26
CA ARG A 13 -8.72 37.88 43.62
C ARG A 13 -9.77 37.32 44.60
N SER A 14 -9.55 36.10 45.10
CA SER A 14 -9.05 35.84 46.48
C SER A 14 -9.02 34.33 46.77
N LEU A 15 -7.82 33.78 47.02
CA LEU A 15 -7.36 33.17 48.28
C LEU A 15 -7.71 31.67 48.43
N ARG A 16 -6.78 30.74 48.12
CA ARG A 16 -5.66 30.21 48.94
C ARG A 16 -6.10 29.39 50.18
N ARG A 17 -5.77 28.08 50.11
CA ARG A 17 -5.49 27.03 51.13
C ARG A 17 -6.31 25.79 50.72
N SER A 18 -5.74 24.67 50.29
CA SER A 18 -4.69 23.86 50.93
C SER A 18 -3.90 23.06 49.90
N ALA A 19 -2.63 22.78 50.23
CA ALA A 19 -1.70 22.01 49.42
C ALA A 19 -1.96 20.49 49.53
N GLY A 20 -1.67 19.78 48.44
CA GLY A 20 -1.45 18.33 48.43
C GLY A 20 -1.89 17.65 47.14
N LEU A 21 -0.91 17.27 46.30
CA LEU A 21 -0.91 16.34 45.15
C LEU A 21 -0.67 16.97 43.76
N GLU A 22 0.56 16.74 43.29
CA GLU A 22 1.07 16.93 41.93
C GLU A 22 0.68 15.75 41.01
N LYS A 23 0.53 16.05 39.70
CA LYS A 23 0.49 15.17 38.50
C LYS A 23 -0.77 14.28 38.40
N VAL A 24 -1.58 14.27 37.34
CA VAL A 24 -1.35 14.32 35.88
C VAL A 24 -2.59 14.97 35.24
N LEU A 25 -2.39 16.00 34.41
CA LEU A 25 -3.44 16.59 33.59
C LEU A 25 -3.59 15.80 32.29
N VAL A 26 -4.61 14.94 32.26
CA VAL A 26 -5.22 14.45 31.01
C VAL A 26 -6.24 15.50 30.58
N ASN A 27 -6.02 16.17 29.45
CA ASN A 27 -7.02 17.00 28.76
C ASN A 27 -6.68 16.98 27.25
N GLY A 28 -7.61 16.76 26.32
CA GLY A 28 -9.05 16.69 26.50
C GLY A 28 -9.79 16.12 25.29
N TYR A 29 -10.87 15.41 25.60
CA TYR A 29 -11.97 15.09 24.69
C TYR A 29 -13.24 15.70 25.29
N ARG A 30 -13.72 16.79 24.68
CA ARG A 30 -15.09 17.35 24.80
C ARG A 30 -15.28 18.24 23.58
N GLY A 31 -16.30 18.13 22.73
CA GLY A 31 -17.44 17.22 22.63
C GLY A 31 -18.27 17.65 21.41
N SER A 32 -19.20 16.81 20.96
CA SER A 32 -20.35 17.26 20.16
C SER A 32 -21.55 16.38 20.47
N MET A 33 -22.64 17.02 20.90
CA MET A 33 -23.93 16.40 21.23
C MET A 33 -24.51 15.66 20.02
N VAL A 34 -24.91 14.41 20.22
CA VAL A 34 -25.84 13.64 19.38
C VAL A 34 -26.86 12.99 20.32
N CYS A 35 -28.12 12.91 19.87
CA CYS A 35 -29.25 12.31 20.59
C CYS A 35 -28.92 10.95 21.24
N PRO A 36 -29.50 10.67 22.43
CA PRO A 36 -29.28 9.44 23.14
C PRO A 36 -30.16 8.32 22.57
N ASP A 37 -29.55 7.14 22.47
CA ASP A 37 -30.12 5.78 22.45
C ASP A 37 -29.51 4.97 21.29
N PHE A 38 -28.83 3.88 21.67
CA PHE A 38 -28.01 2.96 20.87
C PHE A 38 -26.56 3.35 20.60
N TYR A 39 -25.70 3.24 21.62
CA TYR A 39 -24.30 2.84 21.42
C TYR A 39 -23.83 1.97 22.59
N GLY A 40 -23.52 0.71 22.28
CA GLY A 40 -22.50 -0.03 23.04
C GLY A 40 -21.15 0.63 22.83
N GLU A 41 -20.29 0.57 23.84
CA GLU A 41 -18.96 1.16 23.89
C GLU A 41 -18.16 0.95 22.59
N SER A 42 -17.66 2.05 22.02
CA SER A 42 -16.90 2.07 20.77
C SER A 42 -15.57 1.29 20.88
N ASP A 43 -15.27 0.42 19.93
CA ASP A 43 -14.09 -0.45 19.91
C ASP A 43 -12.72 0.29 19.84
N THR A 44 -12.71 1.59 19.52
CA THR A 44 -11.51 2.45 19.64
C THR A 44 -11.07 2.62 21.09
N HIS A 45 -12.02 2.67 22.03
CA HIS A 45 -11.73 2.65 23.47
C HIS A 45 -11.20 1.30 23.92
N LYS A 46 -11.63 0.19 23.29
CA LYS A 46 -11.13 -1.16 23.62
C LYS A 46 -9.73 -1.43 23.12
N ALA A 47 -9.32 -0.87 21.98
CA ALA A 47 -7.94 -0.98 21.50
C ALA A 47 -6.96 -0.18 22.39
N LEU A 48 -7.36 1.03 22.83
CA LEU A 48 -6.59 1.80 23.79
C LEU A 48 -6.62 1.16 25.19
N ALA A 49 -7.75 0.57 25.59
CA ALA A 49 -7.88 -0.16 26.85
C ALA A 49 -7.04 -1.45 26.84
N ALA A 50 -7.04 -2.24 25.76
CA ALA A 50 -6.21 -3.44 25.61
C ALA A 50 -4.71 -3.09 25.55
N PHE A 51 -4.35 -1.97 24.91
CA PHE A 51 -2.99 -1.43 24.97
C PHE A 51 -2.61 -1.01 26.39
N THR A 52 -3.53 -0.37 27.11
CA THR A 52 -3.35 0.01 28.51
C THR A 52 -3.29 -1.22 29.42
N GLU A 53 -4.07 -2.26 29.16
CA GLU A 53 -4.14 -3.52 29.89
C GLU A 53 -2.86 -4.36 29.68
N MET A 54 -2.34 -4.43 28.45
CA MET A 54 -1.01 -5.02 28.16
C MET A 54 0.12 -4.28 28.90
N LEU A 55 0.05 -2.95 29.00
CA LEU A 55 1.01 -2.15 29.77
C LEU A 55 0.85 -2.34 31.28
N LEU A 56 -0.37 -2.56 31.77
CA LEU A 56 -0.69 -2.84 33.17
C LEU A 56 -0.24 -4.24 33.60
N ASP A 57 -0.24 -5.22 32.68
CA ASP A 57 0.27 -6.59 32.88
C ASP A 57 1.81 -6.69 32.77
N GLY A 58 2.51 -5.56 32.65
CA GLY A 58 3.98 -5.51 32.64
C GLY A 58 4.64 -5.85 31.30
N HIS A 59 3.87 -6.05 30.23
CA HIS A 59 4.42 -6.23 28.89
C HIS A 59 4.88 -4.88 28.31
N LYS A 60 6.16 -4.77 27.96
CA LYS A 60 6.67 -3.60 27.23
C LYS A 60 6.10 -3.60 25.82
N CYS A 61 5.53 -2.48 25.39
CA CYS A 61 5.17 -2.29 23.98
C CYS A 61 6.45 -2.42 23.12
N PRO A 62 6.43 -3.23 22.05
CA PRO A 62 7.59 -3.33 21.16
C PRO A 62 7.91 -1.96 20.58
N ASN A 63 9.20 -1.61 20.58
CA ASN A 63 9.68 -0.38 19.98
C ASN A 63 9.75 -0.50 18.45
N ILE A 64 10.03 0.60 17.76
CA ILE A 64 10.18 0.62 16.30
C ILE A 64 11.16 -0.44 15.80
N ASP A 65 10.72 -1.22 14.83
CA ASP A 65 11.58 -2.03 13.98
C ASP A 65 12.00 -1.20 12.76
N LEU A 66 13.20 -0.61 12.86
CA LEU A 66 13.77 0.24 11.82
C LEU A 66 14.03 -0.52 10.52
N GLU A 67 14.30 -1.83 10.60
CA GLU A 67 14.61 -2.65 9.43
C GLU A 67 13.33 -3.04 8.68
N ILE A 68 12.26 -3.44 9.39
CA ILE A 68 10.95 -3.64 8.75
C ILE A 68 10.48 -2.34 8.09
N ALA A 69 10.55 -1.21 8.79
CA ALA A 69 10.13 0.08 8.24
C ALA A 69 10.93 0.44 6.97
N ARG A 70 12.26 0.23 7.01
CA ARG A 70 13.15 0.40 5.86
C ARG A 70 12.79 -0.49 4.69
N ARG A 71 12.55 -1.79 4.92
CA ARG A 71 12.19 -2.76 3.87
C ARG A 71 10.87 -2.42 3.20
N ILE A 72 9.87 -2.03 3.99
CA ILE A 72 8.57 -1.58 3.45
C ILE A 72 8.81 -0.35 2.57
N ALA A 73 9.45 0.69 3.10
CA ALA A 73 9.68 1.94 2.37
C ALA A 73 10.39 1.72 1.02
N ILE A 74 11.47 0.92 1.01
CA ILE A 74 12.22 0.59 -0.21
C ILE A 74 11.37 -0.17 -1.22
N SER A 75 10.71 -1.25 -0.78
CA SER A 75 9.96 -2.12 -1.67
C SER A 75 8.75 -1.42 -2.27
N GLU A 76 8.05 -0.60 -1.48
CA GLU A 76 6.89 0.19 -1.90
C GLU A 76 7.29 1.35 -2.82
N TYR A 77 8.44 1.99 -2.57
CA TYR A 77 8.99 3.00 -3.47
C TYR A 77 9.32 2.41 -4.85
N ASP A 78 10.03 1.28 -4.88
CA ASP A 78 10.38 0.61 -6.13
C ASP A 78 9.14 0.12 -6.87
N LYS A 79 8.16 -0.47 -6.18
CA LYS A 79 6.85 -0.85 -6.74
C LYS A 79 6.16 0.35 -7.40
N THR A 80 6.12 1.50 -6.73
CA THR A 80 5.47 2.71 -7.25
C THR A 80 6.17 3.25 -8.49
N ARG A 81 7.51 3.33 -8.48
CA ARG A 81 8.29 3.78 -9.65
C ARG A 81 8.08 2.85 -10.84
N ASP A 82 8.09 1.54 -10.60
CA ASP A 82 7.87 0.55 -11.65
C ASP A 82 6.46 0.68 -12.25
N THR A 83 5.43 0.96 -11.45
CA THR A 83 4.06 1.24 -11.94
C THR A 83 3.99 2.50 -12.80
N LEU A 84 4.65 3.60 -12.38
CA LEU A 84 4.71 4.85 -13.15
C LEU A 84 5.39 4.69 -14.51
N GLU A 85 6.44 3.88 -14.58
CA GLU A 85 7.12 3.51 -15.84
C GLU A 85 6.23 2.62 -16.71
N LEU A 86 5.58 1.62 -16.09
CA LEU A 86 4.73 0.66 -16.79
C LEU A 86 3.54 1.34 -17.47
N TRP A 87 2.91 2.29 -16.80
CA TRP A 87 1.84 3.11 -17.36
C TRP A 87 2.23 3.86 -18.65
N ARG A 88 3.52 4.16 -18.83
CA ARG A 88 4.06 4.86 -20.03
C ARG A 88 4.59 3.92 -21.11
N THR A 89 4.82 2.66 -20.76
CA THR A 89 5.48 1.68 -21.63
C THR A 89 4.55 0.57 -22.09
N ASP A 90 3.46 0.33 -21.36
CA ASP A 90 2.51 -0.75 -21.60
C ASP A 90 1.09 -0.22 -21.83
N ARG A 91 0.68 -0.24 -23.10
CA ARG A 91 -0.63 0.25 -23.55
C ARG A 91 -1.79 -0.55 -22.96
N GLU A 92 -1.63 -1.87 -22.88
CA GLU A 92 -2.70 -2.78 -22.47
C GLU A 92 -2.96 -2.69 -20.98
N LEU A 93 -1.89 -2.68 -20.17
CA LEU A 93 -2.03 -2.49 -18.73
C LEU A 93 -2.56 -1.11 -18.40
N PHE A 94 -2.06 -0.06 -19.05
CA PHE A 94 -2.54 1.29 -18.83
C PHE A 94 -4.06 1.37 -19.05
N ILE A 95 -4.54 0.95 -20.23
CA ILE A 95 -5.97 1.06 -20.56
C ILE A 95 -6.81 0.11 -19.70
N SER A 96 -6.33 -1.10 -19.41
CA SER A 96 -7.04 -2.06 -18.55
C SER A 96 -7.22 -1.52 -17.12
N ASP A 97 -6.19 -0.89 -16.54
CA ASP A 97 -6.25 -0.34 -15.19
C ASP A 97 -7.25 0.82 -15.11
N ILE A 98 -7.21 1.78 -16.05
CA ILE A 98 -8.15 2.91 -16.03
C ILE A 98 -9.59 2.48 -16.33
N LEU A 99 -9.80 1.50 -17.22
CA LEU A 99 -11.14 0.98 -17.48
C LEU A 99 -11.68 0.24 -16.24
N THR A 100 -10.86 -0.58 -15.60
CA THR A 100 -11.22 -1.32 -14.38
C THR A 100 -11.57 -0.39 -13.24
N ARG A 101 -10.71 0.61 -12.97
CA ARG A 101 -10.95 1.57 -11.88
C ARG A 101 -12.16 2.47 -12.15
N SER A 102 -12.50 2.76 -13.40
CA SER A 102 -13.65 3.63 -13.72
C SER A 102 -14.99 3.12 -13.20
N LYS A 103 -15.17 1.81 -13.06
CA LYS A 103 -16.38 1.19 -12.48
C LYS A 103 -16.70 1.63 -11.05
N SER A 104 -15.68 2.04 -10.30
CA SER A 104 -15.79 2.45 -8.91
C SER A 104 -15.69 3.97 -8.73
N ILE A 105 -15.58 4.75 -9.82
CA ILE A 105 -15.62 6.19 -9.72
C ILE A 105 -17.06 6.62 -9.44
N ILE A 106 -17.24 7.34 -8.34
CA ILE A 106 -18.50 8.03 -8.07
C ILE A 106 -18.53 9.27 -8.97
N PRO A 107 -19.54 9.46 -9.85
CA PRO A 107 -19.56 10.57 -10.78
C PRO A 107 -19.91 11.90 -10.07
N SER A 108 -19.43 13.02 -10.61
CA SER A 108 -19.90 14.34 -10.21
C SER A 108 -21.38 14.54 -10.55
N PRO A 109 -22.11 15.45 -9.88
CA PRO A 109 -23.52 15.72 -10.20
C PRO A 109 -23.77 16.08 -11.67
N LYS A 110 -22.79 16.72 -12.33
CA LYS A 110 -22.83 17.03 -13.76
C LYS A 110 -22.72 15.77 -14.61
N VAL A 111 -21.73 14.92 -14.31
CA VAL A 111 -21.48 13.67 -15.04
C VAL A 111 -22.60 12.65 -14.85
N ALA A 112 -23.19 12.58 -13.65
CA ALA A 112 -24.31 11.68 -13.34
C ALA A 112 -25.54 11.93 -14.24
N LYS A 113 -25.76 13.18 -14.67
CA LYS A 113 -26.88 13.61 -15.51
C LYS A 113 -26.62 13.46 -17.03
N MET A 114 -25.41 13.06 -17.43
CA MET A 114 -25.08 12.86 -18.84
C MET A 114 -25.70 11.56 -19.40
N ASP A 115 -25.76 11.46 -20.72
CA ASP A 115 -26.05 10.19 -21.40
C ASP A 115 -25.00 9.13 -21.07
N GLU A 116 -25.35 7.85 -21.22
CA GLU A 116 -24.49 6.71 -20.82
C GLU A 116 -23.09 6.79 -21.44
N ARG A 117 -22.99 7.13 -22.72
CA ARG A 117 -21.71 7.17 -23.44
C ARG A 117 -20.84 8.31 -22.92
N SER A 118 -21.39 9.51 -22.82
CA SER A 118 -20.66 10.67 -22.27
C SER A 118 -20.27 10.43 -20.82
N ARG A 119 -21.16 9.85 -20.02
CA ARG A 119 -20.90 9.49 -18.62
C ARG A 119 -19.72 8.51 -18.52
N GLN A 120 -19.74 7.43 -19.30
CA GLN A 120 -18.67 6.44 -19.32
C GLN A 120 -17.32 7.08 -19.67
N ARG A 121 -17.26 7.90 -20.73
CA ARG A 121 -16.02 8.58 -21.13
C ARG A 121 -15.48 9.48 -20.02
N ASN A 122 -16.34 10.29 -19.40
CA ASN A 122 -15.95 11.18 -18.32
C ASN A 122 -15.48 10.38 -17.09
N MET A 123 -16.10 9.24 -16.77
CA MET A 123 -15.67 8.39 -15.66
C MET A 123 -14.30 7.75 -15.91
N VAL A 124 -14.00 7.34 -17.15
CA VAL A 124 -12.66 6.84 -17.52
C VAL A 124 -11.62 7.95 -17.46
N ASP A 125 -11.96 9.15 -17.91
CA ASP A 125 -11.07 10.32 -17.87
C ASP A 125 -10.82 10.82 -16.42
N ASP A 126 -11.86 10.81 -15.57
CA ASP A 126 -11.73 11.09 -14.14
C ASP A 126 -10.87 10.04 -13.42
N THR A 127 -10.94 8.79 -13.87
CA THR A 127 -10.05 7.73 -13.40
C THR A 127 -8.60 8.04 -13.73
N PHE A 128 -8.33 8.42 -14.98
CA PHE A 128 -7.00 8.81 -15.41
C PHE A 128 -6.42 9.95 -14.54
N ARG A 129 -7.18 11.05 -14.35
CA ARG A 129 -6.78 12.17 -13.46
C ARG A 129 -6.49 11.71 -12.04
N THR A 130 -7.40 10.93 -11.47
CA THR A 130 -7.31 10.48 -10.07
C THR A 130 -6.09 9.57 -9.89
N ARG A 131 -5.83 8.66 -10.83
CA ARG A 131 -4.71 7.72 -10.75
C ARG A 131 -3.37 8.40 -10.94
N VAL A 132 -3.23 9.32 -11.91
CA VAL A 132 -1.99 10.10 -12.07
C VAL A 132 -1.67 10.89 -10.79
N THR A 133 -2.67 11.60 -10.26
CA THR A 133 -2.50 12.38 -9.01
C THR A 133 -2.11 11.47 -7.84
N PHE A 134 -2.80 10.33 -7.69
CA PHE A 134 -2.55 9.39 -6.62
C PHE A 134 -1.15 8.75 -6.73
N LEU A 135 -0.70 8.35 -7.92
CA LEU A 135 0.63 7.78 -8.11
C LEU A 135 1.76 8.78 -7.82
N SER A 136 1.60 10.07 -8.16
CA SER A 136 2.57 11.11 -7.78
C SER A 136 2.67 11.28 -6.26
N MET A 137 1.54 11.26 -5.55
CA MET A 137 1.49 11.34 -4.08
C MET A 137 2.11 10.11 -3.41
N VAL A 138 1.80 8.91 -3.91
CA VAL A 138 2.38 7.65 -3.41
C VAL A 138 3.89 7.62 -3.68
N HIS A 139 4.35 8.10 -4.84
CA HIS A 139 5.77 8.24 -5.14
C HIS A 139 6.46 9.16 -4.13
N LEU A 140 5.90 10.36 -3.93
CA LEU A 140 6.43 11.34 -2.99
C LEU A 140 6.58 10.77 -1.57
N ALA A 141 5.54 10.10 -1.07
CA ALA A 141 5.53 9.55 0.29
C ALA A 141 6.57 8.44 0.45
N TRP A 142 6.62 7.48 -0.48
CA TRP A 142 7.56 6.36 -0.39
C TRP A 142 8.99 6.72 -0.73
N LYS A 143 9.21 7.70 -1.62
CA LYS A 143 10.55 8.25 -1.90
C LYS A 143 11.13 8.86 -0.62
N ASP A 144 10.41 9.78 0.02
CA ASP A 144 10.83 10.41 1.28
C ASP A 144 11.14 9.38 2.35
N ALA A 145 10.27 8.36 2.50
CA ALA A 145 10.47 7.29 3.45
C ALA A 145 11.73 6.49 3.15
N ALA A 146 11.91 6.05 1.89
CA ALA A 146 13.09 5.30 1.48
C ALA A 146 14.38 6.10 1.70
N GLU A 147 14.42 7.36 1.28
CA GLU A 147 15.59 8.25 1.47
C GLU A 147 15.90 8.52 2.95
N LEU A 148 14.88 8.61 3.81
CA LEU A 148 15.07 8.71 5.26
C LEU A 148 15.75 7.46 5.82
N PHE A 149 15.22 6.28 5.54
CA PHE A 149 15.75 5.04 6.10
C PHE A 149 17.11 4.63 5.49
N GLU A 150 17.38 4.97 4.23
CA GLU A 150 18.72 4.84 3.66
C GLU A 150 19.70 5.78 4.36
N TYR A 151 19.31 7.04 4.62
CA TYR A 151 20.13 7.97 5.39
C TYR A 151 20.44 7.45 6.81
N LEU A 152 19.47 6.85 7.50
CA LEU A 152 19.72 6.25 8.82
C LEU A 152 20.74 5.10 8.73
N ALA A 153 20.59 4.23 7.73
CA ALA A 153 21.50 3.12 7.50
C ALA A 153 22.93 3.61 7.19
N GLU A 154 23.08 4.60 6.30
CA GLU A 154 24.37 5.22 5.97
C GLU A 154 25.06 5.88 7.18
N LYS A 155 24.27 6.40 8.13
CA LYS A 155 24.78 7.00 9.38
C LYS A 155 25.00 5.98 10.50
N GLY A 156 24.72 4.70 10.28
CA GLY A 156 24.80 3.67 11.31
C GLY A 156 23.79 3.88 12.45
N LEU A 157 22.69 4.60 12.20
CA LEU A 157 21.63 4.85 13.17
C LEU A 157 20.65 3.67 13.15
N ASN A 158 21.08 2.55 13.73
CA ASN A 158 20.41 1.25 13.64
C ASN A 158 19.57 0.88 14.88
N THR A 159 19.50 1.74 15.89
CA THR A 159 18.67 1.52 17.09
C THR A 159 17.77 2.71 17.35
N ALA A 160 16.57 2.45 17.87
CA ALA A 160 15.60 3.49 18.22
C ALA A 160 16.23 4.60 19.08
N SER A 161 16.95 4.23 20.14
CA SER A 161 17.58 5.22 21.04
C SER A 161 18.71 6.02 20.38
N ALA A 162 19.45 5.45 19.42
CA ALA A 162 20.45 6.21 18.66
C ALA A 162 19.78 7.24 17.74
N VAL A 163 18.69 6.85 17.08
CA VAL A 163 17.88 7.75 16.25
C VAL A 163 17.25 8.86 17.11
N GLU A 164 16.73 8.53 18.29
CA GLU A 164 16.15 9.51 19.23
C GLU A 164 17.16 10.58 19.63
N ARG A 165 18.34 10.16 20.08
CA ARG A 165 19.42 11.10 20.41
C ARG A 165 19.85 11.94 19.20
N ALA A 166 19.82 11.37 18.00
CA ALA A 166 20.19 12.08 16.78
C ALA A 166 19.19 13.18 16.44
N TYR A 167 17.88 12.91 16.43
CA TYR A 167 16.88 13.93 16.10
C TYR A 167 16.72 14.99 17.19
N GLN A 168 17.01 14.65 18.45
CA GLN A 168 17.02 15.62 19.56
C GLN A 168 18.19 16.61 19.45
N LYS A 169 19.28 16.21 18.77
CA LYS A 169 20.44 17.07 18.52
C LYS A 169 20.34 17.83 17.20
N ASP A 170 19.74 17.22 16.19
CA ASP A 170 19.54 17.79 14.86
C ASP A 170 18.05 17.80 14.50
N HIS A 171 17.43 18.97 14.65
CA HIS A 171 16.02 19.15 14.31
C HIS A 171 15.73 18.94 12.81
N ALA A 172 16.73 19.00 11.92
CA ALA A 172 16.50 18.64 10.52
C ALA A 172 16.06 17.18 10.39
N LEU A 173 16.68 16.26 11.13
CA LEU A 173 16.29 14.86 11.13
C LEU A 173 14.88 14.68 11.70
N LEU A 174 14.54 15.38 12.78
CA LEU A 174 13.19 15.39 13.36
C LEU A 174 12.14 15.78 12.31
N TRP A 175 12.34 16.90 11.62
CA TRP A 175 11.40 17.37 10.61
C TRP A 175 11.33 16.47 9.37
N ARG A 176 12.41 15.74 9.03
CA ARG A 176 12.36 14.69 8.00
C ARG A 176 11.45 13.52 8.42
N PHE A 177 11.54 13.06 9.66
CA PHE A 177 10.61 12.06 10.19
C PHE A 177 9.16 12.57 10.14
N MET A 178 8.92 13.81 10.60
CA MET A 178 7.57 14.39 10.55
C MET A 178 7.04 14.55 9.12
N SER A 179 7.90 14.89 8.15
CA SER A 179 7.53 14.90 6.72
C SER A 179 7.07 13.51 6.26
N VAL A 180 7.85 12.47 6.54
CA VAL A 180 7.51 11.08 6.18
C VAL A 180 6.18 10.65 6.80
N ILE A 181 6.01 10.89 8.11
CA ILE A 181 4.77 10.53 8.83
C ILE A 181 3.56 11.23 8.22
N ASN A 182 3.60 12.56 8.06
CA ASN A 182 2.43 13.30 7.58
C ASN A 182 2.10 12.97 6.12
N ARG A 183 3.11 12.74 5.26
CA ARG A 183 2.90 12.33 3.86
C ARG A 183 2.31 10.92 3.77
N THR A 184 2.83 9.96 4.53
CA THR A 184 2.33 8.57 4.52
C THR A 184 0.96 8.44 5.17
N GLN A 185 0.65 9.22 6.22
CA GLN A 185 -0.69 9.30 6.79
C GLN A 185 -1.70 9.90 5.81
N TRP A 186 -1.34 10.97 5.09
CA TRP A 186 -2.21 11.55 4.06
C TRP A 186 -2.46 10.57 2.92
N MET A 187 -1.41 9.89 2.46
CA MET A 187 -1.50 8.80 1.50
C MET A 187 -2.44 7.70 1.99
N ALA A 188 -2.32 7.22 3.23
CA ALA A 188 -3.19 6.19 3.81
C ALA A 188 -4.67 6.60 3.82
N ARG A 189 -4.97 7.87 4.11
CA ARG A 189 -6.35 8.40 4.02
C ARG A 189 -6.91 8.33 2.60
N LYS A 190 -6.09 8.65 1.59
CA LYS A 190 -6.49 8.56 0.18
C LYS A 190 -6.63 7.10 -0.28
N MET A 191 -5.78 6.21 0.23
CA MET A 191 -5.90 4.77 0.02
C MET A 191 -7.22 4.23 0.57
N TRP A 192 -7.61 4.63 1.79
CA TRP A 192 -8.90 4.25 2.36
C TRP A 192 -10.06 4.77 1.52
N ALA A 193 -10.05 6.05 1.13
CA ALA A 193 -11.10 6.61 0.27
C ALA A 193 -11.22 5.90 -1.09
N ASN A 194 -10.09 5.44 -1.64
CA ASN A 194 -10.05 4.62 -2.85
C ASN A 194 -10.62 3.21 -2.60
N PHE A 195 -10.20 2.56 -1.52
CA PHE A 195 -10.68 1.26 -1.09
C PHE A 195 -12.20 1.25 -0.87
N SER A 196 -12.73 2.25 -0.17
CA SER A 196 -14.17 2.39 0.06
C SER A 196 -14.98 2.45 -1.22
N GLN A 197 -14.49 3.19 -2.23
CA GLN A 197 -15.13 3.23 -3.55
C GLN A 197 -15.08 1.88 -4.27
N LEU A 198 -13.97 1.15 -4.18
CA LEU A 198 -13.84 -0.18 -4.78
C LEU A 198 -14.80 -1.18 -4.15
N VAL A 199 -14.91 -1.18 -2.82
CA VAL A 199 -15.86 -2.01 -2.07
C VAL A 199 -17.29 -1.63 -2.43
N ALA A 200 -17.65 -0.35 -2.36
CA ALA A 200 -19.01 0.13 -2.65
C ALA A 200 -19.45 -0.10 -4.11
N ALA A 201 -18.51 -0.31 -5.03
CA ALA A 201 -18.81 -0.63 -6.42
C ALA A 201 -18.80 -2.14 -6.75
N SER A 202 -18.39 -2.98 -5.80
CA SER A 202 -18.32 -4.43 -6.00
C SER A 202 -19.72 -5.05 -6.06
N ASP A 203 -19.88 -6.13 -6.84
CA ASP A 203 -21.19 -6.73 -7.10
C ASP A 203 -21.93 -7.16 -5.81
N HIS A 204 -21.18 -7.67 -4.82
CA HIS A 204 -21.76 -8.10 -3.55
C HIS A 204 -22.18 -6.93 -2.66
N PHE A 205 -21.37 -5.88 -2.54
CA PHE A 205 -21.62 -4.79 -1.59
C PHE A 205 -22.38 -3.60 -2.19
N LYS A 206 -22.36 -3.41 -3.51
CA LYS A 206 -23.02 -2.28 -4.20
C LYS A 206 -24.50 -2.07 -3.82
N PRO A 207 -25.34 -3.11 -3.65
CA PRO A 207 -26.74 -2.91 -3.24
C PRO A 207 -26.91 -2.33 -1.83
N LEU A 208 -25.86 -2.37 -1.00
CA LEU A 208 -25.89 -1.94 0.39
C LEU A 208 -25.48 -0.49 0.60
N PHE A 209 -25.06 0.20 -0.45
CA PHE A 209 -24.56 1.57 -0.37
C PHE A 209 -25.28 2.53 -1.31
N ARG A 210 -25.40 3.78 -0.86
CA ARG A 210 -25.76 4.93 -1.68
C ARG A 210 -24.54 5.79 -1.87
N THR A 211 -24.08 5.90 -3.12
CA THR A 211 -22.90 6.66 -3.48
C THR A 211 -23.26 7.95 -4.19
N TRP A 212 -22.70 9.08 -3.77
CA TRP A 212 -22.95 10.37 -4.40
C TRP A 212 -21.76 11.33 -4.20
N ARG A 213 -21.73 12.42 -4.98
CA ARG A 213 -20.78 13.54 -4.76
C ARG A 213 -21.54 14.81 -4.44
N ASP A 214 -21.02 15.58 -3.49
CA ASP A 214 -21.56 16.89 -3.16
C ASP A 214 -21.09 17.99 -4.12
N GLY A 215 -21.55 19.22 -3.90
CA GLY A 215 -21.18 20.38 -4.71
C GLY A 215 -19.71 20.80 -4.61
N THR A 216 -18.99 20.32 -3.59
CA THR A 216 -17.53 20.52 -3.45
C THR A 216 -16.73 19.46 -4.20
N GLY A 217 -17.40 18.40 -4.69
CA GLY A 217 -16.78 17.26 -5.36
C GLY A 217 -16.37 16.14 -4.41
N LEU A 218 -16.64 16.26 -3.10
CA LEU A 218 -16.35 15.20 -2.13
C LEU A 218 -17.29 14.02 -2.36
N ALA A 219 -16.73 12.80 -2.35
CA ALA A 219 -17.48 11.57 -2.50
C ALA A 219 -18.02 11.09 -1.14
N HIS A 220 -19.27 10.65 -1.15
CA HIS A 220 -20.02 10.14 -0.01
C HIS A 220 -20.49 8.72 -0.30
N ILE A 221 -20.39 7.84 0.70
CA ILE A 221 -20.80 6.43 0.65
C ILE A 221 -21.62 6.17 1.92
N ASP A 222 -22.93 6.25 1.79
CA ASP A 222 -23.86 6.05 2.90
C ASP A 222 -24.41 4.63 2.88
N VAL A 223 -24.67 4.05 4.04
CA VAL A 223 -25.35 2.74 4.14
C VAL A 223 -26.81 2.87 3.69
N ASP A 224 -27.24 2.01 2.77
CA ASP A 224 -28.67 1.82 2.51
C ASP A 224 -29.29 0.96 3.62
N LYS A 225 -29.80 1.62 4.66
CA LYS A 225 -30.41 0.97 5.83
C LYS A 225 -31.55 0.02 5.45
N THR A 226 -32.31 0.34 4.40
CA THR A 226 -33.41 -0.51 3.94
C THR A 226 -32.87 -1.81 3.34
N ALA A 227 -31.86 -1.71 2.48
CA ALA A 227 -31.22 -2.89 1.89
C ALA A 227 -30.52 -3.75 2.96
N MET A 228 -29.87 -3.12 3.96
CA MET A 228 -29.25 -3.84 5.07
C MET A 228 -30.27 -4.59 5.93
N HIS A 229 -31.36 -3.94 6.35
CA HIS A 229 -32.42 -4.60 7.11
C HIS A 229 -33.03 -5.77 6.36
N GLU A 230 -33.21 -5.64 5.04
CA GLU A 230 -33.75 -6.72 4.22
C GLU A 230 -32.80 -7.92 4.14
N ARG A 231 -31.48 -7.72 4.01
CA ARG A 231 -30.51 -8.83 4.08
C ARG A 231 -30.52 -9.54 5.43
N ILE A 232 -30.58 -8.78 6.52
CA ILE A 232 -30.66 -9.33 7.88
C ILE A 232 -31.93 -10.16 8.03
N ARG A 233 -33.08 -9.62 7.60
CA ARG A 233 -34.38 -10.31 7.65
C ARG A 233 -34.39 -11.60 6.82
N GLN A 234 -33.70 -11.62 5.69
CA GLN A 234 -33.55 -12.80 4.84
C GLN A 234 -32.52 -13.81 5.34
N GLY A 235 -31.76 -13.49 6.40
CA GLY A 235 -30.68 -14.34 6.90
C GLY A 235 -29.49 -14.46 5.94
N THR A 236 -29.33 -13.52 5.01
CA THR A 236 -28.25 -13.50 4.01
C THR A 236 -27.10 -12.55 4.37
N CYS A 237 -27.22 -11.83 5.50
CA CYS A 237 -26.18 -10.97 6.05
C CYS A 237 -25.21 -11.80 6.90
N SER A 238 -23.94 -11.85 6.50
CA SER A 238 -22.86 -12.42 7.30
C SER A 238 -22.28 -11.39 8.27
N ILE A 239 -21.55 -11.86 9.29
CA ILE A 239 -20.76 -10.99 10.20
C ILE A 239 -19.80 -10.11 9.39
N LEU A 240 -19.19 -10.67 8.34
CA LEU A 240 -18.29 -9.93 7.47
C LEU A 240 -18.99 -8.78 6.73
N ASP A 241 -20.25 -8.96 6.35
CA ASP A 241 -21.01 -7.89 5.71
C ASP A 241 -21.22 -6.71 6.66
N GLU A 242 -21.49 -6.97 7.94
CA GLU A 242 -21.63 -5.92 8.95
C GLU A 242 -20.30 -5.19 9.19
N VAL A 243 -19.20 -5.93 9.36
CA VAL A 243 -17.85 -5.37 9.52
C VAL A 243 -17.51 -4.44 8.37
N VAL A 244 -17.73 -4.90 7.12
CA VAL A 244 -17.43 -4.13 5.92
C VAL A 244 -18.33 -2.90 5.84
N VAL A 245 -19.65 -3.06 5.96
CA VAL A 245 -20.60 -1.96 5.77
C VAL A 245 -20.39 -0.85 6.78
N ASN A 246 -20.20 -1.20 8.05
CA ASN A 246 -19.95 -0.22 9.10
C ASN A 246 -18.64 0.53 8.82
N SER A 247 -17.54 -0.19 8.58
CA SER A 247 -16.22 0.42 8.35
C SER A 247 -16.19 1.37 7.14
N ILE A 248 -16.85 1.02 6.05
CA ILE A 248 -16.79 1.78 4.79
C ILE A 248 -17.59 3.09 4.88
N SER A 249 -18.62 3.12 5.70
CA SER A 249 -19.48 4.29 5.90
C SER A 249 -18.99 5.27 6.98
N GLU A 250 -17.98 4.87 7.75
CA GLU A 250 -17.40 5.70 8.80
C GLU A 250 -16.51 6.81 8.24
N LYS A 251 -16.66 8.02 8.80
CA LYS A 251 -15.81 9.18 8.44
C LYS A 251 -14.35 9.01 8.92
N ALA A 252 -14.14 8.21 9.96
CA ALA A 252 -12.84 7.96 10.59
C ALA A 252 -12.74 6.47 11.00
N PRO A 253 -12.51 5.57 10.04
CA PRO A 253 -12.60 4.13 10.24
C PRO A 253 -11.48 3.60 11.16
N PRO A 254 -11.76 2.66 12.08
CA PRO A 254 -10.75 1.92 12.80
C PRO A 254 -10.16 0.84 11.88
N VAL A 255 -9.22 1.23 11.01
CA VAL A 255 -8.66 0.36 9.97
C VAL A 255 -8.09 -0.96 10.53
N LYS A 256 -7.45 -0.92 11.69
CA LYS A 256 -6.99 -2.13 12.39
C LYS A 256 -8.15 -3.08 12.73
N GLY A 257 -9.24 -2.54 13.26
CA GLY A 257 -10.46 -3.31 13.55
C GLY A 257 -11.09 -3.89 12.28
N PHE A 258 -11.08 -3.14 11.18
CA PHE A 258 -11.50 -3.64 9.87
C PHE A 258 -10.66 -4.86 9.44
N PHE A 259 -9.33 -4.77 9.45
CA PHE A 259 -8.47 -5.89 9.07
C PHE A 259 -8.60 -7.10 9.98
N GLN A 260 -8.78 -6.89 11.29
CA GLN A 260 -9.08 -7.97 12.24
C GLN A 260 -10.40 -8.65 11.91
N GLY A 261 -11.46 -7.88 11.65
CA GLY A 261 -12.77 -8.43 11.27
C GLY A 261 -12.73 -9.18 9.93
N ILE A 262 -12.01 -8.68 8.92
CA ILE A 262 -11.77 -9.39 7.67
C ILE A 262 -11.06 -10.73 7.92
N HIS A 263 -10.00 -10.71 8.75
CA HIS A 263 -9.24 -11.91 9.07
C HIS A 263 -10.10 -12.97 9.76
N THR A 264 -10.88 -12.57 10.76
CA THR A 264 -11.83 -13.47 11.44
C THR A 264 -12.84 -14.04 10.45
N GLY A 265 -13.47 -13.19 9.63
CA GLY A 265 -14.45 -13.64 8.65
C GLY A 265 -13.90 -14.63 7.62
N PHE A 266 -12.68 -14.42 7.12
CA PHE A 266 -12.03 -15.38 6.21
C PHE A 266 -11.60 -16.68 6.88
N SER A 267 -11.21 -16.62 8.15
CA SER A 267 -10.82 -17.80 8.93
C SER A 267 -12.02 -18.68 9.25
N GLU A 268 -13.17 -18.06 9.55
CA GLU A 268 -14.43 -18.77 9.81
C GLU A 268 -15.07 -19.32 8.54
N SER A 269 -15.05 -18.54 7.44
CA SER A 269 -15.62 -18.94 6.16
C SER A 269 -14.74 -18.47 4.99
N PRO A 270 -13.83 -19.32 4.48
CA PRO A 270 -12.97 -18.96 3.35
C PRO A 270 -13.74 -18.58 2.07
N ALA A 271 -15.01 -19.01 1.94
CA ALA A 271 -15.86 -18.63 0.81
C ALA A 271 -16.18 -17.13 0.77
N GLU A 272 -16.12 -16.44 1.91
CA GLU A 272 -16.34 -15.01 2.04
C GLU A 272 -15.33 -14.17 1.23
N ALA A 273 -14.12 -14.69 0.99
CA ALA A 273 -13.13 -14.05 0.14
C ALA A 273 -13.64 -13.79 -1.29
N LYS A 274 -14.58 -14.62 -1.78
CA LYS A 274 -15.18 -14.46 -3.12
C LYS A 274 -16.05 -13.21 -3.26
N LYS A 275 -16.43 -12.56 -2.15
CA LYS A 275 -17.18 -11.30 -2.16
C LYS A 275 -16.33 -10.11 -2.63
N PHE A 276 -15.01 -10.25 -2.60
CA PHE A 276 -14.08 -9.19 -2.95
C PHE A 276 -13.45 -9.42 -4.33
N SER A 277 -13.37 -8.35 -5.12
CA SER A 277 -12.70 -8.39 -6.42
C SER A 277 -11.17 -8.34 -6.26
N ALA A 278 -10.43 -8.69 -7.31
CA ALA A 278 -8.97 -8.58 -7.32
C ALA A 278 -8.49 -7.17 -6.96
N ALA A 279 -9.13 -6.13 -7.51
CA ALA A 279 -8.79 -4.74 -7.22
C ALA A 279 -9.00 -4.38 -5.73
N VAL A 280 -9.98 -4.99 -5.06
CA VAL A 280 -10.19 -4.78 -3.61
C VAL A 280 -9.09 -5.48 -2.81
N PHE A 281 -8.67 -6.70 -3.20
CA PHE A 281 -7.55 -7.39 -2.57
C PHE A 281 -6.21 -6.65 -2.75
N ASP A 282 -5.98 -6.07 -3.93
CA ASP A 282 -4.79 -5.27 -4.20
C ASP A 282 -4.76 -4.02 -3.34
N ALA A 283 -5.86 -3.26 -3.31
CA ALA A 283 -5.99 -2.09 -2.44
C ALA A 283 -5.85 -2.43 -0.95
N MET A 284 -6.39 -3.58 -0.52
CA MET A 284 -6.24 -4.10 0.84
C MET A 284 -4.77 -4.41 1.17
N GLY A 285 -4.03 -4.97 0.21
CA GLY A 285 -2.60 -5.26 0.36
C GLY A 285 -1.72 -4.03 0.43
N ASP A 286 -1.98 -3.05 -0.43
CA ASP A 286 -1.26 -1.77 -0.37
C ASP A 286 -1.53 -1.06 0.96
N MET A 287 -2.78 -1.05 1.43
CA MET A 287 -3.11 -0.46 2.72
C MET A 287 -2.42 -1.18 3.87
N ALA A 288 -2.40 -2.52 3.86
CA ALA A 288 -1.75 -3.30 4.92
C ALA A 288 -0.28 -2.93 5.07
N ALA A 289 0.47 -2.84 3.96
CA ALA A 289 1.87 -2.42 3.97
C ALA A 289 2.03 -0.98 4.49
N THR A 290 1.17 -0.05 4.06
CA THR A 290 1.19 1.34 4.55
C THR A 290 0.92 1.45 6.04
N TYR A 291 -0.08 0.71 6.55
CA TYR A 291 -0.41 0.74 7.98
C TYR A 291 0.63 0.03 8.83
N GLU A 292 1.23 -1.07 8.35
CA GLU A 292 2.38 -1.71 9.01
C GLU A 292 3.54 -0.72 9.17
N PHE A 293 3.85 0.06 8.13
CA PHE A 293 4.86 1.12 8.19
C PHE A 293 4.48 2.26 9.16
N LEU A 294 3.23 2.73 9.11
CA LEU A 294 2.75 3.81 9.97
C LEU A 294 2.70 3.39 11.45
N ASP A 295 2.37 2.14 11.74
CA ASP A 295 2.33 1.61 13.11
C ASP A 295 3.73 1.70 13.75
N GLN A 296 4.80 1.43 12.98
CA GLN A 296 6.18 1.61 13.44
C GLN A 296 6.48 3.04 13.88
N LEU A 297 5.94 4.04 13.18
CA LEU A 297 6.24 5.46 13.38
C LEU A 297 5.26 6.21 14.27
N ASN A 298 4.05 5.69 14.50
CA ASN A 298 3.00 6.40 15.25
C ASN A 298 2.55 5.69 16.51
N VAL A 299 2.61 4.35 16.55
CA VAL A 299 2.02 3.54 17.64
C VAL A 299 3.08 3.03 18.60
N THR A 300 4.35 2.98 18.19
CA THR A 300 5.46 2.58 19.05
C THR A 300 5.83 3.69 20.04
N PRO A 301 6.50 3.37 21.17
CA PRO A 301 7.05 4.37 22.08
C PRO A 301 7.96 5.40 21.38
N PHE A 302 8.77 4.98 20.41
CA PHE A 302 9.57 5.87 19.57
C PHE A 302 8.70 6.91 18.84
N GLY A 303 7.63 6.46 18.19
CA GLY A 303 6.72 7.32 17.45
C GLY A 303 6.03 8.35 18.34
N MET A 304 5.53 7.91 19.50
CA MET A 304 4.89 8.79 20.48
C MET A 304 5.86 9.86 21.01
N ASN A 305 7.09 9.48 21.33
CA ASN A 305 8.14 10.41 21.78
C ASN A 305 8.50 11.44 20.71
N LEU A 306 8.60 10.99 19.45
CA LEU A 306 8.91 11.83 18.30
C LEU A 306 7.82 12.89 18.08
N GLU A 307 6.55 12.47 18.04
CA GLU A 307 5.40 13.38 17.85
C GLU A 307 5.29 14.39 19.01
N GLN A 308 5.45 13.92 20.25
CA GLN A 308 5.41 14.80 21.43
C GLN A 308 6.53 15.84 21.37
N TYR A 309 7.74 15.43 21.01
CA TYR A 309 8.89 16.33 20.90
C TYR A 309 8.68 17.36 19.78
N ALA A 310 8.22 16.93 18.60
CA ALA A 310 7.88 17.81 17.49
C ALA A 310 6.81 18.84 17.87
N SER A 311 5.76 18.41 18.59
CA SER A 311 4.68 19.29 19.05
C SER A 311 5.17 20.38 19.99
N ILE A 312 6.09 20.04 20.92
CA ILE A 312 6.68 21.02 21.83
C ILE A 312 7.49 22.07 21.05
N LEU A 313 8.34 21.64 20.12
CA LEU A 313 9.17 22.56 19.33
C LEU A 313 8.33 23.46 18.42
N GLU A 314 7.28 22.92 17.80
CA GLU A 314 6.37 23.69 16.94
C GLU A 314 5.60 24.74 17.74
N ALA A 315 5.07 24.37 18.91
CA ALA A 315 4.37 25.29 19.81
C ALA A 315 5.30 26.42 20.33
N GLN A 316 6.59 26.12 20.52
CA GLN A 316 7.61 27.09 20.91
C GLN A 316 8.21 27.86 19.73
N MET A 317 7.81 27.55 18.50
CA MET A 317 8.35 28.11 17.24
C MET A 317 9.86 27.95 17.07
N VAL A 318 10.44 26.91 17.66
CA VAL A 318 11.88 26.60 17.55
C VAL A 318 12.20 26.17 16.12
N ASP A 319 13.28 26.73 15.54
CA ASP A 319 13.79 26.41 14.20
C ASP A 319 12.74 26.42 13.07
N ARG A 320 11.73 27.28 13.19
CA ARG A 320 10.61 27.35 12.23
C ARG A 320 11.06 27.50 10.77
N LYS A 321 12.17 28.21 10.51
CA LYS A 321 12.73 28.35 9.15
C LYS A 321 13.22 27.00 8.60
N GLN A 322 13.92 26.21 9.42
CA GLN A 322 14.42 24.89 9.04
C GLN A 322 13.27 23.88 8.91
N MET A 323 12.29 23.92 9.84
CA MET A 323 11.06 23.16 9.72
C MET A 323 10.37 23.45 8.38
N ARG A 324 10.14 24.72 8.04
CA ARG A 324 9.53 25.11 6.75
C ARG A 324 10.35 24.65 5.55
N SER A 325 11.68 24.72 5.63
CA SER A 325 12.51 24.32 4.49
C SER A 325 12.36 22.84 4.12
N ILE A 326 12.10 22.00 5.13
CA ILE A 326 11.91 20.55 5.01
C ILE A 326 10.44 20.20 4.70
N MET A 327 9.50 20.74 5.47
CA MET A 327 8.09 20.40 5.34
C MET A 327 7.47 20.86 4.02
N TYR A 328 7.88 22.03 3.52
CA TYR A 328 7.36 22.58 2.27
C TYR A 328 8.29 22.26 1.11
N PHE A 329 7.88 21.28 0.29
CA PHE A 329 8.57 21.00 -0.97
C PHE A 329 8.17 21.94 -2.12
N MET A 330 7.02 22.58 -1.99
CA MET A 330 6.55 23.69 -2.82
C MET A 330 6.82 25.04 -2.14
N ASP A 331 6.79 26.13 -2.90
CA ASP A 331 6.83 27.48 -2.36
C ASP A 331 5.55 27.78 -1.54
N PRO A 332 5.66 28.00 -0.21
CA PRO A 332 4.51 28.28 0.65
C PRO A 332 3.71 29.51 0.21
N ALA A 333 4.33 30.49 -0.46
CA ALA A 333 3.65 31.69 -0.93
C ALA A 333 2.65 31.41 -2.07
N LYS A 334 2.76 30.23 -2.72
CA LYS A 334 1.93 29.82 -3.85
C LYS A 334 0.82 28.84 -3.45
N LEU A 335 0.70 28.53 -2.16
CA LEU A 335 -0.21 27.53 -1.63
C LEU A 335 -1.50 28.14 -1.08
N PRO A 336 -2.63 27.42 -1.17
CA PRO A 336 -3.88 27.86 -0.53
C PRO A 336 -3.78 27.78 0.99
N THR A 337 -4.58 28.59 1.66
CA THR A 337 -4.84 28.43 3.10
C THR A 337 -5.82 27.29 3.32
N VAL A 338 -5.52 26.41 4.28
CA VAL A 338 -6.42 25.33 4.72
C VAL A 338 -6.78 25.52 6.20
N ALA A 339 -8.04 25.22 6.55
CA ALA A 339 -8.49 25.24 7.94
C ALA A 339 -7.84 24.10 8.73
N ALA A 340 -7.63 24.29 10.03
CA ALA A 340 -7.18 23.21 10.91
C ALA A 340 -8.28 22.14 11.04
N GLU A 341 -7.87 20.88 11.06
CA GLU A 341 -8.75 19.73 11.22
C GLU A 341 -8.45 19.03 12.54
N TYR A 342 -9.44 18.31 13.10
CA TYR A 342 -9.28 17.64 14.39
C TYR A 342 -8.19 16.55 14.39
N TRP A 343 -7.79 16.10 13.20
CA TRP A 343 -6.77 15.07 13.01
C TRP A 343 -5.40 15.61 12.62
N ASP A 344 -5.21 16.93 12.60
CA ASP A 344 -3.90 17.53 12.43
C ASP A 344 -3.11 17.29 13.73
N GLN A 345 -2.05 16.47 13.67
CA GLN A 345 -1.28 16.06 14.86
C GLN A 345 -0.32 17.16 15.34
N VAL A 346 0.36 17.84 14.40
CA VAL A 346 1.40 18.84 14.70
C VAL A 346 1.13 20.13 13.91
N GLY A 347 0.13 20.90 14.33
CA GLY A 347 -0.12 22.28 13.89
C GLY A 347 0.13 22.62 12.40
N GLU A 348 1.10 23.49 12.12
CA GLU A 348 1.53 23.89 10.78
C GLU A 348 2.13 22.73 9.97
N VAL A 349 2.86 21.82 10.62
CA VAL A 349 3.50 20.65 9.99
C VAL A 349 2.44 19.78 9.31
N SER A 350 1.37 19.41 10.01
CA SER A 350 0.30 18.59 9.43
C SER A 350 -0.49 19.32 8.36
N ARG A 351 -0.71 20.64 8.52
CA ARG A 351 -1.42 21.45 7.52
C ARG A 351 -0.64 21.63 6.22
N SER A 352 0.70 21.70 6.28
CA SER A 352 1.55 21.93 5.12
C SER A 352 1.31 20.92 3.99
N ILE A 353 1.14 19.64 4.33
CA ILE A 353 0.87 18.56 3.36
C ILE A 353 -0.46 18.81 2.65
N ARG A 354 -1.52 19.15 3.39
CA ARG A 354 -2.84 19.43 2.80
C ARG A 354 -2.82 20.64 1.87
N GLN A 355 -2.07 21.69 2.22
CA GLN A 355 -1.91 22.87 1.36
C GLN A 355 -1.26 22.51 0.02
N MET A 356 -0.15 21.76 0.05
CA MET A 356 0.56 21.33 -1.16
C MET A 356 -0.27 20.37 -2.01
N GLU A 357 -0.96 19.42 -1.36
CA GLU A 357 -1.83 18.45 -2.03
C GLU A 357 -3.04 19.10 -2.68
N GLU A 358 -3.67 20.07 -2.03
CA GLU A 358 -4.79 20.81 -2.62
C GLU A 358 -4.33 21.67 -3.81
N ALA A 359 -3.16 22.32 -3.70
CA ALA A 359 -2.56 23.06 -4.81
C ALA A 359 -2.28 22.15 -6.02
N TRP A 360 -1.68 20.98 -5.78
CA TRP A 360 -1.37 20.00 -6.81
C TRP A 360 -2.63 19.41 -7.46
N ALA A 361 -3.57 18.95 -6.65
CA ALA A 361 -4.80 18.31 -7.12
C ALA A 361 -5.63 19.24 -8.02
N ARG A 362 -5.66 20.55 -7.75
CA ARG A 362 -6.33 21.53 -8.61
C ARG A 362 -5.73 21.59 -10.02
N GLN A 363 -4.42 21.38 -10.14
CA GLN A 363 -3.75 21.41 -11.44
C GLN A 363 -3.88 20.08 -12.17
N THR A 364 -3.66 18.95 -11.48
CA THR A 364 -3.77 17.63 -12.11
C THR A 364 -5.19 17.30 -12.56
N TRP A 365 -6.22 17.95 -11.99
CA TRP A 365 -7.60 17.83 -12.49
C TRP A 365 -7.82 18.40 -13.90
N ARG A 366 -6.86 19.18 -14.42
CA ARG A 366 -6.87 19.70 -15.79
C ARG A 366 -6.32 18.71 -16.82
N LEU A 367 -5.70 17.62 -16.37
CA LEU A 367 -5.27 16.54 -17.26
C LEU A 367 -6.47 15.92 -17.97
N SER A 368 -6.25 15.36 -19.16
CA SER A 368 -7.26 14.58 -19.86
C SER A 368 -6.62 13.58 -20.82
N ALA A 369 -7.16 12.37 -20.84
CA ALA A 369 -6.93 11.37 -21.86
C ALA A 369 -8.07 11.39 -22.92
N GLU A 370 -8.98 12.37 -22.89
CA GLU A 370 -10.16 12.41 -23.77
C GLU A 370 -9.83 12.26 -25.26
N PRO A 371 -8.76 12.85 -25.83
CA PRO A 371 -8.40 12.61 -27.23
C PRO A 371 -8.18 11.13 -27.55
N LEU A 372 -7.47 10.40 -26.67
CA LEU A 372 -7.27 8.96 -26.79
C LEU A 372 -8.59 8.20 -26.63
N LEU A 373 -9.44 8.59 -25.67
CA LEU A 373 -10.73 7.93 -25.43
C LEU A 373 -11.69 8.10 -26.64
N LYS A 374 -11.73 9.29 -27.22
CA LYS A 374 -12.50 9.57 -28.45
C LYS A 374 -11.99 8.74 -29.63
N PHE A 375 -10.67 8.58 -29.76
CA PHE A 375 -10.08 7.70 -30.77
C PHE A 375 -10.58 6.26 -30.59
N ILE A 376 -10.53 5.72 -29.36
CA ILE A 376 -11.00 4.35 -29.07
C ILE A 376 -12.48 4.18 -29.45
N GLU A 377 -13.35 5.10 -29.02
CA GLU A 377 -14.78 5.06 -29.35
C GLU A 377 -15.04 5.15 -30.87
N ALA A 378 -14.26 5.95 -31.60
CA ALA A 378 -14.43 6.11 -33.05
C ALA A 378 -14.07 4.83 -33.83
N HIS A 379 -13.11 4.05 -33.35
CA HIS A 379 -12.60 2.86 -34.06
C HIS A 379 -13.23 1.55 -33.57
N GLN A 380 -13.68 1.48 -32.33
CA GLN A 380 -14.24 0.26 -31.72
C GLN A 380 -15.75 0.36 -31.46
N GLY A 381 -16.34 1.49 -31.85
CA GLY A 381 -17.77 1.76 -31.67
C GLY A 381 -18.13 2.28 -30.27
N PRO A 382 -19.43 2.49 -30.01
CA PRO A 382 -19.92 3.12 -28.78
C PRO A 382 -19.56 2.33 -27.51
N ASP A 383 -19.25 1.05 -27.63
CA ASP A 383 -18.88 0.16 -26.53
C ASP A 383 -17.36 0.03 -26.34
N GLY A 384 -16.53 0.75 -27.10
CA GLY A 384 -15.06 0.64 -27.06
C GLY A 384 -14.41 0.96 -25.72
N LEU A 385 -15.10 1.69 -24.83
CA LEU A 385 -14.65 1.99 -23.47
C LEU A 385 -15.25 1.03 -22.42
N LYS A 386 -16.08 0.05 -22.81
CA LYS A 386 -16.57 -0.97 -21.89
C LYS A 386 -15.46 -1.99 -21.66
N ILE A 387 -15.32 -2.47 -20.42
CA ILE A 387 -14.38 -3.54 -20.13
C ILE A 387 -14.82 -4.79 -20.88
N ASN A 388 -13.94 -5.29 -21.74
CA ASN A 388 -14.08 -6.60 -22.33
C ASN A 388 -12.92 -7.49 -21.85
N PRO A 389 -13.18 -8.49 -20.99
CA PRO A 389 -12.14 -9.41 -20.50
C PRO A 389 -11.45 -10.20 -21.62
N LYS A 390 -12.05 -10.25 -22.82
CA LYS A 390 -11.53 -10.98 -23.98
C LYS A 390 -10.82 -10.09 -25.00
N SER A 391 -10.90 -8.77 -24.87
CA SER A 391 -10.26 -7.86 -25.82
C SER A 391 -9.94 -6.52 -25.16
N VAL A 392 -8.68 -6.12 -25.25
CA VAL A 392 -8.24 -4.78 -24.81
C VAL A 392 -8.30 -3.83 -26.01
N PRO A 393 -8.71 -2.56 -25.82
CA PRO A 393 -8.71 -1.59 -26.91
C PRO A 393 -7.33 -1.46 -27.57
N VAL A 394 -7.27 -1.62 -28.89
CA VAL A 394 -6.05 -1.38 -29.67
C VAL A 394 -5.77 0.12 -29.71
N ILE A 395 -4.62 0.51 -29.15
CA ILE A 395 -4.15 1.91 -29.13
C ILE A 395 -2.93 2.03 -30.04
N PRO A 396 -2.96 2.90 -31.08
CA PRO A 396 -1.78 3.15 -31.91
C PRO A 396 -0.60 3.66 -31.09
N LEU A 397 0.58 3.10 -31.34
CA LEU A 397 1.80 3.44 -30.60
C LEU A 397 2.12 4.94 -30.65
N PRO A 398 2.05 5.65 -31.80
CA PRO A 398 2.34 7.09 -31.85
C PRO A 398 1.36 7.91 -31.02
N LEU A 399 0.07 7.56 -31.03
CA LEU A 399 -0.97 8.27 -30.28
C LEU A 399 -0.76 8.12 -28.77
N PHE A 400 -0.42 6.91 -28.32
CA PHE A 400 -0.12 6.65 -26.91
C PHE A 400 1.10 7.43 -26.41
N ASN A 401 2.19 7.39 -27.17
CA ASN A 401 3.41 8.10 -26.82
C ASN A 401 3.23 9.63 -26.86
N LEU A 402 2.41 10.14 -27.79
CA LEU A 402 2.06 11.56 -27.85
C LEU A 402 1.25 12.00 -26.62
N MET A 403 0.21 11.25 -26.25
CA MET A 403 -0.58 11.54 -25.04
C MET A 403 0.31 11.61 -23.80
N TRP A 404 1.21 10.63 -23.60
CA TRP A 404 2.11 10.65 -22.46
C TRP A 404 3.13 11.78 -22.49
N LEU A 405 3.63 12.16 -23.68
CA LEU A 405 4.49 13.33 -23.82
C LEU A 405 3.77 14.62 -23.42
N GLU A 406 2.51 14.80 -23.83
CA GLU A 406 1.69 15.95 -23.45
C GLU A 406 1.45 16.01 -21.94
N VAL A 407 1.17 14.85 -21.33
CA VAL A 407 0.98 14.72 -19.88
C VAL A 407 2.28 15.05 -19.14
N ASP A 408 3.41 14.47 -19.55
CA ASP A 408 4.71 14.70 -18.93
C ASP A 408 5.10 16.19 -19.06
N LEU A 409 4.91 16.80 -20.23
CA LEU A 409 5.13 18.23 -20.46
C LEU A 409 4.26 19.10 -19.56
N PHE A 410 2.96 18.80 -19.47
CA PHE A 410 2.04 19.55 -18.61
C PHE A 410 2.46 19.48 -17.13
N LEU A 411 2.71 18.27 -16.63
CA LEU A 411 3.09 18.05 -15.23
C LEU A 411 4.41 18.75 -14.90
N TRP A 412 5.39 18.68 -15.81
CA TRP A 412 6.69 19.33 -15.64
C TRP A 412 6.58 20.86 -15.56
N LEU A 413 5.80 21.47 -16.46
CA LEU A 413 5.58 22.91 -16.49
C LEU A 413 4.80 23.42 -15.27
N ILE A 414 3.80 22.68 -14.81
CA ILE A 414 3.05 23.02 -13.60
C ILE A 414 3.93 22.87 -12.36
N ALA A 415 4.74 21.81 -12.26
CA ALA A 415 5.64 21.62 -11.14
C ALA A 415 6.60 22.81 -10.97
N ALA A 416 7.16 23.31 -12.08
CA ALA A 416 8.03 24.49 -12.07
C ALA A 416 7.35 25.75 -11.52
N GLN A 417 6.02 25.89 -11.68
CA GLN A 417 5.29 27.03 -11.10
C GLN A 417 5.29 27.00 -9.58
N PHE A 418 5.41 25.84 -8.95
CA PHE A 418 5.44 25.68 -7.50
C PHE A 418 6.85 25.66 -6.90
N ASP A 419 7.90 25.71 -7.71
CA ASP A 419 9.27 25.71 -7.21
C ASP A 419 9.58 26.96 -6.37
N ARG A 420 10.45 26.77 -5.38
CA ARG A 420 11.05 27.88 -4.62
C ARG A 420 12.12 28.56 -5.47
N GLN A 421 12.35 29.84 -5.21
CA GLN A 421 13.42 30.59 -5.87
C GLN A 421 14.78 29.92 -5.63
N GLY A 422 15.50 29.57 -6.71
CA GLY A 422 16.80 28.91 -6.66
C GLY A 422 16.75 27.39 -6.41
N GLU A 423 15.56 26.77 -6.48
CA GLU A 423 15.38 25.32 -6.37
C GLU A 423 14.63 24.76 -7.58
N GLU A 424 15.01 25.19 -8.78
CA GLU A 424 14.33 24.81 -10.02
C GLU A 424 14.31 23.28 -10.22
N GLY A 425 13.15 22.79 -10.66
CA GLY A 425 12.85 21.37 -10.85
C GLY A 425 12.63 20.59 -9.56
N ARG A 426 12.63 21.22 -8.38
CA ARG A 426 12.44 20.52 -7.10
C ARG A 426 11.10 19.79 -7.06
N VAL A 427 10.00 20.48 -7.32
CA VAL A 427 8.65 19.88 -7.24
C VAL A 427 8.53 18.68 -8.18
N ALA A 428 9.12 18.78 -9.39
CA ALA A 428 9.12 17.69 -10.34
C ALA A 428 9.92 16.47 -9.85
N ARG A 429 11.10 16.68 -9.25
CA ARG A 429 11.91 15.62 -8.62
C ARG A 429 11.24 14.99 -7.41
N GLU A 430 10.47 15.75 -6.65
CA GLU A 430 9.76 15.25 -5.47
C GLU A 430 8.58 14.35 -5.85
N PHE A 431 7.81 14.74 -6.87
CA PHE A 431 6.71 13.91 -7.39
C PHE A 431 7.15 12.77 -8.32
N GLY A 432 8.44 12.64 -8.62
CA GLY A 432 8.94 11.61 -9.54
C GLY A 432 8.45 11.79 -10.97
N LEU A 433 8.29 13.03 -11.42
CA LEU A 433 7.87 13.34 -12.79
C LEU A 433 8.99 13.04 -13.77
N PHE A 434 8.62 12.67 -15.00
CA PHE A 434 9.58 12.45 -16.07
C PHE A 434 9.81 13.77 -16.84
N ASP A 435 11.08 14.10 -17.08
CA ASP A 435 11.43 15.24 -17.91
C ASP A 435 10.99 14.96 -19.36
N PRO A 436 10.14 15.81 -19.97
CA PRO A 436 9.70 15.64 -21.35
C PRO A 436 10.87 15.67 -22.36
N ASN A 437 12.02 16.23 -21.99
CA ASN A 437 13.21 16.34 -22.84
C ASN A 437 14.27 15.26 -22.56
N ASP A 438 14.08 14.40 -21.54
CA ASP A 438 15.04 13.33 -21.27
C ASP A 438 14.97 12.28 -22.39
N PRO A 439 16.08 11.99 -23.11
CA PRO A 439 16.10 10.95 -24.13
C PRO A 439 15.81 9.54 -23.57
N LYS A 440 15.91 9.35 -22.25
CA LYS A 440 15.59 8.11 -21.54
C LYS A 440 14.17 8.08 -20.97
N ARG A 441 13.34 9.08 -21.25
CA ARG A 441 11.93 9.13 -20.82
C ARG A 441 11.22 7.83 -21.22
N PRO A 442 10.51 7.15 -20.31
CA PRO A 442 9.85 5.89 -20.64
C PRO A 442 8.80 6.08 -21.73
N MET A 443 8.89 5.26 -22.77
CA MET A 443 7.97 5.30 -23.90
C MET A 443 7.64 3.89 -24.34
N ALA A 444 6.40 3.69 -24.76
CA ALA A 444 5.98 2.41 -25.31
C ALA A 444 6.76 2.13 -26.59
N SER A 445 6.99 0.84 -26.83
CA SER A 445 7.60 0.34 -28.06
C SER A 445 6.89 -0.94 -28.51
N GLU A 446 7.09 -1.36 -29.75
CA GLU A 446 6.54 -2.65 -30.22
C GLU A 446 7.18 -3.86 -29.50
N PHE A 447 8.37 -3.66 -28.90
CA PHE A 447 8.97 -4.61 -27.98
C PHE A 447 8.51 -4.30 -26.56
N LEU A 448 7.84 -5.25 -25.92
CA LEU A 448 7.46 -5.14 -24.51
C LEU A 448 8.74 -4.97 -23.68
N LEU A 449 8.86 -3.88 -22.90
CA LEU A 449 9.98 -3.62 -22.00
C LEU A 449 11.35 -3.43 -22.69
N ARG A 450 11.44 -2.55 -23.70
CA ARG A 450 12.72 -2.15 -24.34
C ARG A 450 13.83 -1.77 -23.36
N SER A 451 13.50 -1.29 -22.16
CA SER A 451 14.47 -0.95 -21.09
C SER A 451 15.14 -2.16 -20.44
N LEU A 452 14.74 -3.38 -20.79
CA LEU A 452 15.22 -4.64 -20.21
C LEU A 452 15.77 -5.62 -21.25
N ASP A 453 15.91 -5.18 -22.49
CA ASP A 453 16.53 -5.96 -23.56
C ASP A 453 18.06 -6.00 -23.35
N PRO A 454 18.64 -7.16 -22.99
CA PRO A 454 20.08 -7.27 -22.81
C PRO A 454 20.87 -7.10 -24.12
N GLU A 455 20.25 -7.21 -25.30
CA GLU A 455 20.92 -6.93 -26.58
C GLU A 455 21.30 -5.44 -26.75
N LEU A 456 20.69 -4.53 -25.97
CA LEU A 456 21.07 -3.12 -25.91
C LEU A 456 22.32 -2.85 -25.02
N GLY A 457 22.98 -3.90 -24.52
CA GLY A 457 24.36 -3.84 -24.05
C GLY A 457 24.61 -3.06 -22.76
N ILE A 458 23.60 -2.79 -21.94
CA ILE A 458 23.79 -2.15 -20.64
C ILE A 458 23.78 -3.22 -19.55
N PRO A 459 24.91 -3.52 -18.89
CA PRO A 459 24.93 -4.38 -17.72
C PRO A 459 24.05 -3.76 -16.63
N VAL A 460 22.96 -4.43 -16.27
CA VAL A 460 22.11 -3.99 -15.16
C VAL A 460 22.81 -4.40 -13.87
N LYS A 461 23.42 -3.42 -13.19
CA LYS A 461 23.98 -3.65 -11.85
C LYS A 461 22.83 -3.97 -10.87
N PRO A 462 22.98 -4.99 -10.01
CA PRO A 462 22.02 -5.26 -8.94
C PRO A 462 21.79 -3.98 -8.14
N LYS A 463 20.53 -3.70 -7.81
CA LYS A 463 20.22 -2.59 -6.93
C LYS A 463 20.57 -3.02 -5.50
N THR A 464 21.65 -2.46 -4.99
CA THR A 464 22.12 -2.73 -3.63
C THR A 464 21.73 -1.60 -2.68
N THR A 465 21.69 -1.91 -1.40
CA THR A 465 21.47 -1.02 -0.27
C THR A 465 22.53 -1.26 0.79
N PRO A 466 22.90 -0.30 1.63
CA PRO A 466 23.84 -0.54 2.74
C PRO A 466 23.40 -1.73 3.60
N ALA A 467 24.37 -2.56 4.00
CA ALA A 467 24.17 -3.80 4.78
C ALA A 467 23.67 -3.49 6.20
N PRO A 468 22.50 -4.02 6.63
CA PRO A 468 22.04 -3.94 8.01
C PRO A 468 22.28 -5.25 8.80
N ALA A 469 22.18 -5.15 10.13
CA ALA A 469 22.26 -6.27 11.07
C ALA A 469 20.91 -7.02 11.20
N SER A 470 20.99 -8.24 11.70
CA SER A 470 19.99 -9.33 11.60
C SER A 470 18.73 -9.18 12.47
N TYR A 471 17.73 -10.03 12.16
CA TYR A 471 16.28 -9.80 12.28
C TYR A 471 15.53 -10.82 13.17
N VAL A 472 14.41 -10.42 13.78
CA VAL A 472 13.41 -11.28 14.47
C VAL A 472 11.98 -10.96 13.98
N GLN A 473 11.18 -11.98 13.64
CA GLN A 473 9.84 -11.88 13.05
C GLN A 473 8.73 -12.02 14.10
N ASN A 474 7.82 -11.05 14.25
CA ASN A 474 6.77 -11.08 15.27
C ASN A 474 5.34 -10.73 14.79
N ILE A 475 4.92 -11.17 13.58
CA ILE A 475 3.51 -11.04 13.17
C ILE A 475 2.99 -12.33 12.52
N PRO A 476 1.82 -12.87 12.93
CA PRO A 476 1.23 -14.07 12.33
C PRO A 476 0.57 -13.79 10.97
N VAL A 477 0.73 -14.74 10.04
CA VAL A 477 0.33 -14.70 8.63
C VAL A 477 -0.80 -15.70 8.37
N ALA A 478 -1.77 -15.33 7.53
CA ALA A 478 -2.79 -16.26 7.00
C ALA A 478 -2.13 -17.34 6.12
N ARG A 479 -2.41 -18.62 6.40
CA ARG A 479 -1.84 -19.74 5.63
C ARG A 479 -2.51 -19.87 4.26
N ALA A 480 -1.71 -20.21 3.26
CA ALA A 480 -2.20 -20.64 1.95
C ALA A 480 -2.93 -21.99 2.09
N GLY A 481 -4.25 -21.97 1.91
CA GLY A 481 -5.08 -23.18 1.80
C GLY A 481 -4.97 -23.80 0.41
N GLU A 482 -4.75 -25.10 0.39
CA GLU A 482 -4.51 -25.96 -0.77
C GLU A 482 -5.70 -25.97 -1.75
N SER A 483 -5.44 -25.71 -3.03
CA SER A 483 -6.38 -26.04 -4.10
C SER A 483 -6.27 -27.54 -4.41
N ILE A 484 -7.09 -28.34 -3.72
CA ILE A 484 -7.39 -29.71 -4.16
C ILE A 484 -8.26 -29.58 -5.42
N VAL A 485 -7.62 -29.71 -6.58
CA VAL A 485 -8.29 -30.12 -7.81
C VAL A 485 -7.61 -31.40 -8.26
N GLN A 486 -8.20 -32.53 -7.87
CA GLN A 486 -7.86 -33.85 -8.39
C GLN A 486 -8.09 -33.85 -9.91
N SER A 487 -7.00 -33.87 -10.68
CA SER A 487 -7.06 -34.18 -12.10
C SER A 487 -7.29 -35.68 -12.26
N GLY A 488 -8.48 -36.06 -12.69
CA GLY A 488 -8.78 -37.43 -13.09
C GLY A 488 -7.97 -37.81 -14.33
N PHE A 489 -7.22 -38.91 -14.25
CA PHE A 489 -6.95 -39.89 -15.30
C PHE A 489 -5.98 -40.95 -14.74
N THR A 490 -6.51 -42.11 -14.32
CA THR A 490 -5.96 -43.46 -14.57
C THR A 490 -6.88 -44.55 -14.01
N TYR A 491 -7.66 -45.10 -14.94
CA TYR A 491 -8.17 -46.46 -15.13
C TYR A 491 -8.20 -47.51 -13.98
N VAL A 492 -9.42 -48.01 -13.77
CA VAL A 492 -9.89 -49.41 -13.65
C VAL A 492 -8.83 -50.51 -13.51
N SER A 493 -8.77 -51.09 -12.31
CA SER A 493 -8.72 -52.53 -12.02
C SER A 493 -9.20 -52.67 -10.56
N GLY A 494 -10.38 -53.20 -10.27
CA GLY A 494 -10.62 -54.64 -10.24
C GLY A 494 -10.66 -55.14 -8.78
N SER A 495 -11.88 -55.43 -8.31
CA SER A 495 -12.26 -56.33 -7.21
C SER A 495 -11.84 -56.07 -5.74
N SER A 496 -12.90 -55.96 -4.92
CA SER A 496 -13.13 -56.60 -3.61
C SER A 496 -12.29 -56.22 -2.38
N GLY A 497 -13.00 -55.81 -1.31
CA GLY A 497 -12.77 -56.39 0.01
C GLY A 497 -12.37 -55.43 1.13
N SER A 498 -13.32 -55.18 2.03
CA SER A 498 -13.16 -55.11 3.50
C SER A 498 -12.17 -54.11 4.13
N ALA A 499 -12.71 -53.16 4.91
CA ALA A 499 -12.09 -52.72 6.17
C ALA A 499 -11.91 -53.93 7.13
N PRO A 500 -11.17 -53.90 8.26
CA PRO A 500 -10.58 -52.76 9.00
C PRO A 500 -9.17 -53.06 9.59
N LYS A 501 -8.57 -52.12 10.35
CA LYS A 501 -8.30 -52.25 11.80
C LYS A 501 -7.23 -51.30 12.34
N GLU A 502 -7.72 -50.52 13.28
CA GLU A 502 -7.06 -49.88 14.41
C GLU A 502 -6.22 -50.88 15.26
N LYS A 503 -5.06 -50.44 15.75
CA LYS A 503 -4.36 -51.05 16.90
C LYS A 503 -3.82 -49.95 17.81
N VAL A 504 -4.09 -50.13 19.10
CA VAL A 504 -3.91 -49.19 20.20
C VAL A 504 -2.89 -49.74 21.21
N LYS A 505 -2.08 -48.82 21.76
CA LYS A 505 -1.32 -48.81 23.05
C LYS A 505 -0.10 -49.75 23.18
N THR A 506 0.98 -49.40 23.90
CA THR A 506 0.97 -49.06 25.34
C THR A 506 2.29 -48.43 25.86
N ARG A 507 2.16 -47.24 26.46
CA ARG A 507 2.66 -46.71 27.77
C ARG A 507 4.09 -46.99 28.30
N GLY A 508 4.72 -45.92 28.80
CA GLY A 508 5.67 -45.93 29.92
C GLY A 508 5.78 -44.53 30.54
N ALA A 509 5.53 -44.40 31.85
CA ALA A 509 5.49 -43.13 32.58
C ALA A 509 6.46 -43.16 33.77
N ALA A 510 7.20 -42.07 33.98
CA ALA A 510 7.86 -41.59 35.20
C ALA A 510 8.69 -40.35 34.79
N LEU A 511 8.90 -39.27 35.53
CA LEU A 511 8.57 -38.78 36.87
C LEU A 511 8.73 -37.25 36.79
N ALA A 512 7.95 -36.49 37.56
CA ALA A 512 7.99 -35.04 37.57
C ALA A 512 9.23 -34.49 38.29
N GLU A 513 10.04 -33.68 37.60
CA GLU A 513 11.01 -32.75 38.20
C GLU A 513 10.57 -31.31 37.92
N LYS A 514 10.77 -30.45 38.93
CA LYS A 514 10.41 -29.02 38.92
C LYS A 514 11.24 -28.25 37.88
N PRO A 515 10.71 -27.18 37.27
CA PRO A 515 11.48 -26.38 36.29
C PRO A 515 12.60 -25.63 37.02
N LYS A 516 13.83 -25.78 36.53
CA LYS A 516 14.89 -24.78 36.71
C LYS A 516 14.57 -23.61 35.78
N GLU A 517 14.72 -22.41 36.30
CA GLU A 517 14.77 -21.18 35.51
C GLU A 517 16.02 -21.25 34.62
N ASP A 518 15.84 -21.60 33.35
CA ASP A 518 16.86 -21.41 32.34
C ASP A 518 16.78 -19.94 31.88
N LEU A 519 17.85 -19.20 32.17
CA LEU A 519 18.15 -17.93 31.54
C LEU A 519 18.26 -18.18 30.03
N GLU A 520 17.36 -17.59 29.25
CA GLU A 520 17.46 -17.56 27.80
C GLU A 520 18.77 -16.84 27.42
N GLU A 521 19.79 -17.59 27.03
CA GLU A 521 20.91 -17.08 26.26
C GLU A 521 20.34 -16.61 24.91
N GLU A 522 20.40 -15.30 24.65
CA GLU A 522 20.19 -14.72 23.32
C GLU A 522 21.17 -15.39 22.35
N GLU A 523 20.71 -16.36 21.56
CA GLU A 523 21.47 -16.87 20.41
C GLU A 523 21.73 -15.70 19.45
N GLU A 524 23.01 -15.37 19.25
CA GLU A 524 23.42 -14.35 18.28
C GLU A 524 22.85 -14.70 16.90
N PRO A 525 22.08 -13.79 16.27
CA PRO A 525 21.40 -14.08 15.02
C PRO A 525 22.38 -14.34 13.86
N PRO A 526 21.99 -15.17 12.88
CA PRO A 526 22.87 -15.55 11.78
C PRO A 526 23.24 -14.35 10.91
N VAL A 527 24.55 -14.15 10.70
CA VAL A 527 25.10 -13.10 9.83
C VAL A 527 24.70 -13.38 8.38
N LEU A 528 23.90 -12.50 7.79
CA LEU A 528 23.54 -12.57 6.37
C LEU A 528 24.76 -12.26 5.49
N PRO A 529 24.93 -12.93 4.33
CA PRO A 529 25.97 -12.57 3.38
C PRO A 529 25.75 -11.14 2.86
N GLU A 530 26.84 -10.45 2.53
CA GLU A 530 26.76 -9.06 2.09
C GLU A 530 25.99 -8.93 0.77
N VAL A 531 26.30 -9.78 -0.22
CA VAL A 531 25.71 -9.76 -1.57
C VAL A 531 25.04 -11.09 -1.90
N LEU A 532 24.06 -11.05 -2.82
CA LEU A 532 23.45 -12.28 -3.34
C LEU A 532 24.48 -13.12 -4.11
N PRO A 533 24.39 -14.46 -4.06
CA PRO A 533 25.19 -15.33 -4.89
C PRO A 533 25.05 -14.99 -6.38
N THR A 534 26.16 -15.03 -7.12
CA THR A 534 26.15 -14.91 -8.58
C THR A 534 25.53 -16.13 -9.26
N GLU A 535 25.51 -17.27 -8.57
CA GLU A 535 24.95 -18.54 -9.04
C GLU A 535 24.14 -19.25 -7.95
N PHE A 536 22.95 -19.71 -8.29
CA PHE A 536 22.10 -20.56 -7.44
C PHE A 536 22.03 -21.98 -8.00
N LYS A 537 22.45 -22.97 -7.20
CA LYS A 537 22.30 -24.39 -7.52
C LYS A 537 20.96 -24.90 -7.00
N ILE A 538 20.03 -25.19 -7.89
CA ILE A 538 18.64 -25.52 -7.54
C ILE A 538 18.11 -26.76 -8.27
N GLY A 539 17.08 -27.39 -7.71
CA GLY A 539 16.43 -28.55 -8.31
C GLY A 539 15.76 -28.24 -9.66
N LYS A 540 15.62 -29.28 -10.50
CA LYS A 540 15.16 -29.17 -11.91
C LYS A 540 13.83 -28.42 -12.08
N LYS A 541 12.88 -28.61 -11.15
CA LYS A 541 11.56 -27.96 -11.20
C LYS A 541 11.66 -26.45 -11.02
N VAL A 542 12.46 -26.00 -10.07
CA VAL A 542 12.65 -24.59 -9.72
C VAL A 542 13.48 -23.88 -10.80
N LEU A 543 14.46 -24.58 -11.37
CA LEU A 543 15.24 -24.09 -12.50
C LEU A 543 14.34 -23.74 -13.69
N LYS A 544 13.46 -24.67 -14.07
CA LYS A 544 12.49 -24.44 -15.16
C LYS A 544 11.53 -23.28 -14.88
N LEU A 545 11.14 -23.10 -13.62
CA LEU A 545 10.30 -21.99 -13.19
C LEU A 545 11.00 -20.64 -13.40
N PHE A 546 12.22 -20.47 -12.88
CA PHE A 546 12.97 -19.22 -13.05
C PHE A 546 13.30 -18.95 -14.51
N HIS A 547 13.69 -19.97 -15.28
CA HIS A 547 13.92 -19.81 -16.72
C HIS A 547 12.68 -19.28 -17.44
N ARG A 548 11.51 -19.81 -17.12
CA ARG A 548 10.24 -19.35 -17.70
C ARG A 548 9.87 -17.93 -17.29
N ILE A 549 10.19 -17.53 -16.07
CA ILE A 549 9.89 -16.18 -15.57
C ILE A 549 10.84 -15.15 -16.20
N LEU A 550 12.13 -15.47 -16.27
CA LEU A 550 13.16 -14.57 -16.78
C LEU A 550 13.17 -14.49 -18.31
N GLU A 551 12.88 -15.59 -19.00
CA GLU A 551 12.80 -15.67 -20.45
C GLU A 551 11.49 -16.38 -20.84
N PRO A 552 10.34 -15.68 -20.71
CA PRO A 552 9.07 -16.25 -21.11
C PRO A 552 9.06 -16.49 -22.63
N PRO A 553 8.61 -17.67 -23.10
CA PRO A 553 8.63 -18.01 -24.52
C PRO A 553 7.77 -17.02 -25.32
N GLU A 554 8.25 -16.62 -26.50
CA GLU A 554 7.49 -15.77 -27.41
C GLU A 554 6.18 -16.47 -27.84
N GLU A 555 5.11 -15.69 -27.93
CA GLU A 555 3.78 -16.17 -28.33
C GLU A 555 3.83 -16.69 -29.77
N LYS A 556 3.95 -18.01 -29.95
CA LYS A 556 3.69 -18.65 -31.24
C LYS A 556 2.20 -18.92 -31.41
N LYS A 557 1.70 -18.51 -32.59
CA LYS A 557 0.32 -18.59 -33.14
C LYS A 557 -0.57 -19.73 -32.60
N GLU A 558 -1.74 -19.33 -32.12
CA GLU A 558 -3.09 -19.92 -32.09
C GLU A 558 -3.39 -21.43 -31.94
N ASN A 559 -2.44 -22.36 -31.91
CA ASN A 559 -2.77 -23.79 -31.78
C ASN A 559 -1.83 -24.62 -30.87
N ALA A 560 -1.22 -23.99 -29.86
CA ALA A 560 -0.48 -24.72 -28.82
C ALA A 560 -1.26 -24.75 -27.49
N PRO A 561 -1.36 -25.91 -26.79
CA PRO A 561 -2.06 -25.99 -25.50
C PRO A 561 -1.35 -25.14 -24.45
N ALA A 562 -2.12 -24.62 -23.48
CA ALA A 562 -1.81 -23.64 -22.42
C ALA A 562 -0.45 -23.73 -21.68
N LYS A 563 0.67 -23.65 -22.39
CA LYS A 563 2.05 -23.65 -21.87
C LYS A 563 2.48 -22.21 -21.54
N GLY A 564 1.67 -21.46 -20.80
CA GLY A 564 1.90 -20.02 -20.55
C GLY A 564 1.78 -19.55 -19.09
N GLN A 565 1.03 -20.27 -18.24
CA GLN A 565 0.73 -19.86 -16.86
C GLN A 565 1.69 -20.41 -15.78
N VAL A 566 2.01 -19.59 -14.78
CA VAL A 566 2.78 -19.95 -13.58
C VAL A 566 1.85 -19.84 -12.36
N ARG A 567 1.76 -20.89 -11.53
CA ARG A 567 1.01 -20.81 -10.27
C ARG A 567 1.78 -19.92 -9.29
N TRP A 568 1.08 -19.04 -8.60
CA TRP A 568 1.68 -18.13 -7.63
C TRP A 568 2.42 -18.88 -6.51
N GLY A 569 1.84 -19.97 -6.01
CA GLY A 569 2.49 -20.81 -4.99
C GLY A 569 3.80 -21.45 -5.46
N ASP A 570 3.93 -21.78 -6.75
CA ASP A 570 5.19 -22.28 -7.32
C ASP A 570 6.25 -21.17 -7.31
N PHE A 571 5.85 -19.94 -7.65
CA PHE A 571 6.74 -18.76 -7.57
C PHE A 571 7.19 -18.47 -6.14
N GLU A 572 6.28 -18.42 -5.16
CA GLU A 572 6.63 -18.23 -3.75
C GLU A 572 7.61 -19.31 -3.26
N ASN A 573 7.33 -20.57 -3.56
CA ASN A 573 8.20 -21.68 -3.19
C ASN A 573 9.56 -21.62 -3.90
N GLY A 574 9.59 -21.13 -5.14
CA GLY A 574 10.83 -20.87 -5.89
C GLY A 574 11.70 -19.83 -5.19
N MET A 575 11.12 -18.69 -4.80
CA MET A 575 11.81 -17.63 -4.05
C MET A 575 12.34 -18.13 -2.69
N LYS A 576 11.54 -18.90 -1.94
CA LYS A 576 11.98 -19.53 -0.67
C LYS A 576 13.19 -20.44 -0.86
N ARG A 577 13.20 -21.24 -1.92
CA ARG A 577 14.30 -22.19 -2.21
C ARG A 577 15.62 -21.50 -2.56
N VAL A 578 15.58 -20.23 -2.97
CA VAL A 578 16.79 -19.42 -3.19
C VAL A 578 17.10 -18.51 -2.00
N GLY A 579 16.47 -18.76 -0.84
CA GLY A 579 16.77 -18.16 0.45
C GLY A 579 15.90 -16.96 0.83
N PHE A 580 14.97 -16.53 -0.03
CA PHE A 580 14.15 -15.35 0.29
C PHE A 580 13.13 -15.68 1.38
N GLN A 581 13.01 -14.77 2.33
CA GLN A 581 11.91 -14.77 3.29
C GLN A 581 10.67 -14.19 2.60
N VAL A 582 9.54 -14.90 2.71
CA VAL A 582 8.26 -14.48 2.13
C VAL A 582 7.39 -13.91 3.23
N VAL A 583 7.16 -12.60 3.18
CA VAL A 583 6.32 -11.86 4.13
C VAL A 583 5.00 -11.57 3.44
N GLN A 584 3.93 -12.21 3.88
CA GLN A 584 2.59 -11.94 3.38
C GLN A 584 1.95 -10.86 4.24
N THR A 585 1.53 -9.77 3.62
CA THR A 585 0.71 -8.74 4.28
C THR A 585 -0.78 -9.12 4.14
N ALA A 586 -1.69 -8.44 4.83
CA ALA A 586 -3.12 -8.62 4.54
C ALA A 586 -3.43 -8.28 3.07
N GLY A 587 -4.54 -8.78 2.51
CA GLY A 587 -4.86 -8.59 1.08
C GLY A 587 -4.02 -9.48 0.15
N SER A 588 -3.66 -8.96 -1.03
CA SER A 588 -2.85 -9.70 -2.04
C SER A 588 -1.35 -9.36 -2.03
N SER A 589 -0.89 -8.37 -1.26
CA SER A 589 0.52 -7.93 -1.31
C SER A 589 1.44 -8.94 -0.61
N VAL A 590 2.54 -9.29 -1.26
CA VAL A 590 3.55 -10.23 -0.77
C VAL A 590 4.94 -9.63 -1.00
N ARG A 591 5.70 -9.44 0.09
CA ARG A 591 7.07 -8.95 0.08
C ARG A 591 8.05 -10.12 0.17
N PHE A 592 9.12 -10.04 -0.62
CA PHE A 592 10.21 -11.01 -0.64
C PHE A 592 11.48 -10.32 -0.14
N ASP A 593 11.91 -10.69 1.06
CA ASP A 593 13.10 -10.16 1.71
C ASP A 593 14.31 -11.06 1.33
N PRO A 594 15.39 -10.50 0.76
CA PRO A 594 16.47 -11.30 0.22
C PRO A 594 17.39 -11.87 1.32
N PRO A 595 18.05 -13.03 1.07
CA PRO A 595 19.02 -13.62 1.98
C PRO A 595 20.39 -12.90 1.94
N ALA A 596 20.41 -11.59 1.68
CA ALA A 596 21.64 -10.81 1.62
C ALA A 596 21.41 -9.40 2.15
N ALA A 597 22.33 -8.93 2.98
CA ALA A 597 22.20 -7.66 3.70
C ALA A 597 22.06 -6.46 2.76
N THR A 598 22.78 -6.47 1.63
CA THR A 598 22.74 -5.37 0.67
C THR A 598 21.69 -5.51 -0.41
N ALA A 599 20.95 -6.63 -0.49
CA ALA A 599 19.98 -6.79 -1.54
C ALA A 599 18.66 -6.11 -1.19
N ARG A 600 17.99 -5.52 -2.17
CA ARG A 600 16.70 -4.83 -1.97
C ARG A 600 15.54 -5.82 -1.84
N PRO A 601 14.59 -5.58 -0.93
CA PRO A 601 13.32 -6.31 -0.91
C PRO A 601 12.47 -5.97 -2.14
N ILE A 602 11.59 -6.89 -2.52
CA ILE A 602 10.67 -6.71 -3.66
C ILE A 602 9.26 -7.14 -3.30
N THR A 603 8.26 -6.36 -3.71
CA THR A 603 6.84 -6.63 -3.42
C THR A 603 6.05 -6.85 -4.70
N PHE A 604 5.14 -7.83 -4.67
CA PHE A 604 4.25 -8.19 -5.76
C PHE A 604 2.84 -8.50 -5.23
N HIS A 605 1.80 -8.24 -6.03
CA HIS A 605 0.45 -8.71 -5.71
C HIS A 605 0.26 -10.15 -6.19
N ARG A 606 -0.23 -11.01 -5.29
CA ARG A 606 -0.74 -12.33 -5.60
C ARG A 606 -1.96 -12.20 -6.53
N PRO A 607 -1.95 -12.81 -7.71
CA PRO A 607 -3.11 -12.78 -8.60
C PRO A 607 -4.37 -13.36 -7.92
N HIS A 608 -5.51 -12.70 -8.08
CA HIS A 608 -6.80 -13.15 -7.58
C HIS A 608 -7.82 -13.15 -8.73
N PRO A 609 -8.79 -14.10 -8.79
CA PRO A 609 -9.06 -15.18 -7.84
C PRO A 609 -8.16 -16.42 -7.97
N ASP A 610 -7.68 -16.74 -9.16
CA ASP A 610 -7.15 -18.08 -9.43
C ASP A 610 -5.69 -18.30 -8.98
N SER A 611 -5.02 -17.30 -8.38
CA SER A 611 -3.61 -17.41 -7.94
C SER A 611 -2.66 -17.89 -9.05
N ILE A 612 -2.91 -17.44 -10.28
CA ILE A 612 -2.11 -17.77 -11.47
C ILE A 612 -1.59 -16.49 -12.11
N LEU A 613 -0.28 -16.45 -12.36
CA LEU A 613 0.36 -15.41 -13.14
C LEU A 613 0.03 -15.61 -14.63
N THR A 614 -0.56 -14.59 -15.23
CA THR A 614 -0.81 -14.50 -16.67
C THR A 614 0.51 -14.31 -17.43
N PRO A 615 0.59 -14.60 -18.74
CA PRO A 615 1.80 -14.37 -19.53
C PRO A 615 2.36 -12.96 -19.39
N HIS A 616 1.47 -11.96 -19.34
CA HIS A 616 1.82 -10.56 -19.09
C HIS A 616 2.45 -10.36 -17.70
N ALA A 617 1.78 -10.85 -16.65
CA ALA A 617 2.30 -10.76 -15.28
C ALA A 617 3.65 -11.48 -15.12
N ILE A 618 3.87 -12.59 -15.82
CA ILE A 618 5.16 -13.30 -15.83
C ILE A 618 6.26 -12.42 -16.42
N LYS A 619 6.02 -11.80 -17.58
CA LYS A 619 6.97 -10.87 -18.21
C LYS A 619 7.33 -9.74 -17.25
N TRP A 620 6.33 -9.16 -16.57
CA TRP A 620 6.54 -8.09 -15.60
C TRP A 620 7.29 -8.55 -14.33
N VAL A 621 6.98 -9.71 -13.78
CA VAL A 621 7.72 -10.27 -12.63
C VAL A 621 9.18 -10.53 -13.01
N GLY A 622 9.44 -11.19 -14.14
CA GLY A 622 10.80 -11.47 -14.61
C GLY A 622 11.60 -10.21 -14.87
N ALA A 623 10.98 -9.21 -15.48
CA ALA A 623 11.52 -7.89 -15.71
C ALA A 623 12.00 -7.20 -14.42
N ARG A 624 11.17 -7.23 -13.37
CA ARG A 624 11.54 -6.64 -12.08
C ARG A 624 12.65 -7.43 -11.38
N LEU A 625 12.64 -8.76 -11.47
CA LEU A 625 13.73 -9.59 -10.92
C LEU A 625 15.07 -9.31 -11.60
N LYS A 626 15.09 -9.21 -12.95
CA LYS A 626 16.26 -8.79 -13.73
C LYS A 626 16.77 -7.43 -13.27
N ARG A 627 15.87 -6.45 -13.15
CA ARG A 627 16.20 -5.07 -12.80
C ARG A 627 16.75 -4.93 -11.38
N THR A 628 16.17 -5.68 -10.43
CA THR A 628 16.53 -5.55 -9.01
C THR A 628 17.76 -6.37 -8.67
N TYR A 629 17.87 -7.60 -9.20
CA TYR A 629 18.93 -8.54 -8.79
C TYR A 629 19.96 -8.85 -9.88
N GLY A 630 19.79 -8.34 -11.11
CA GLY A 630 20.64 -8.70 -12.24
C GLY A 630 20.46 -10.16 -12.70
N TRP A 631 19.39 -10.82 -12.27
CA TRP A 631 19.19 -12.25 -12.54
C TRP A 631 18.93 -12.53 -14.01
N THR A 632 19.65 -13.50 -14.56
CA THR A 632 19.43 -14.08 -15.89
C THR A 632 19.17 -15.58 -15.78
N THR A 633 18.90 -16.24 -16.89
CA THR A 633 18.81 -17.71 -16.92
C THR A 633 20.10 -18.38 -16.47
N GLU A 634 21.26 -17.74 -16.67
CA GLU A 634 22.59 -18.20 -16.27
C GLU A 634 22.82 -18.16 -14.76
N THR A 635 22.14 -17.26 -14.05
CA THR A 635 22.19 -17.18 -12.58
C THR A 635 21.71 -18.47 -11.92
N PHE A 636 20.88 -19.28 -12.60
CA PHE A 636 20.30 -20.50 -12.05
C PHE A 636 20.88 -21.75 -12.73
N LYS A 637 21.49 -22.63 -11.95
CA LYS A 637 22.09 -23.89 -12.43
C LYS A 637 21.48 -25.10 -11.74
N ARG A 638 21.52 -26.25 -12.41
CA ARG A 638 21.05 -27.52 -11.84
C ARG A 638 21.95 -27.92 -10.66
N GLY A 639 21.37 -28.10 -9.49
CA GLY A 639 22.04 -28.71 -8.34
C GLY A 639 22.21 -30.22 -8.54
N ALA A 640 23.30 -30.79 -8.03
CA ALA A 640 23.68 -32.19 -8.22
C ALA A 640 22.81 -33.21 -7.43
N GLY A 641 21.70 -32.79 -6.81
CA GLY A 641 21.00 -33.58 -5.78
C GLY A 641 19.67 -34.23 -6.17
N ASP A 642 19.15 -34.04 -7.39
CA ASP A 642 17.85 -34.62 -7.79
C ASP A 642 18.05 -35.61 -8.96
N GLU A 643 18.56 -36.79 -8.64
CA GLU A 643 18.31 -38.05 -9.36
C GLU A 643 17.50 -38.97 -8.43
N ALA A 644 16.18 -38.80 -8.43
CA ALA A 644 15.18 -39.80 -8.07
C ALA A 644 13.83 -39.42 -8.70
#